data_AF-A0A7K3H7E4-F1
#
_entry.id   AF-A0A7K3H7E4-F1
#
_cell.length_a   1.000
_cell.length_b   1.000
_cell.length_c   1.000
_cell.angle_alpha   90.00
_cell.angle_beta   90.00
_cell.angle_gamma   90.00
#
_symmetry.space_group_name_H-M   'P 1'
#
loop_
_entity.id
_entity.type
_entity.pdbx_description
1 polymer ?
#
loop_
_entity_poly.entity_id
_entity_poly.type
_entity_poly.pdbx_seq_one_letter_code
_entity_poly.pdbx_strand_id
1 'polypeptide(L)'
;MGVSSDYPDVPEWVAKPEGYQAGAVTKYKGNIFRAAFWAAEPGVGDANTNGWRFFDELYDQTSNTPAQQSKVIAYIPTWRTAEGFDYGNGEMYQYITHGIIAFLTFSETNPGEFDPTSVRDIKTILPDVVIAAHLANTKIMVALGGANDYAFLDLMTAVGNDPAAPQLEQAVRKVVDFVTANGLDGVDLDLECWWGRPGEPDQGGRTKSDGPHPAGRGLTLFARRLKQVMPDKIVSAAVFGTSWYGNNYDPEVADHLDWLGVMTYDFTGSWDRSPVGPHSALLKIRSEDTSDIRESDVYQETYLPEQHGSWPGPRTGGSSTEADNIENNPVLSVEDSLWYWTNPLFVNHQGAGQQVARDKIAAGVPVYGYDFSAAKDPDDLTGEVPPGYKVLRYKDLLAEFPDAHRAGNANIKVPGSTPRPALNEPLPPGDYPYAHNIYFETPDTAVTKLDFLQNVGAQGVIIWELSNDVWDNSKSIIKALYRAAGHPEPEPITEPPTVVASHCLWDSVGFLGFSTDALQFQDDDIIRPGVRQFSARLWNIPDGADWVDVAQRSPAVIRRQYFNRPTRIVDKGALGLWGEFDVLESVDAPAWYWGHMEAEEGGPSGYTRYRSRLWGLSLSDDWKAGARKTPALIEGQYFDQPTEIDDQGIGGLYGLFDVSNEPRTVPALVSQALGPNDCSYCLIGTIPSQGDNVEMVNLTAPMLVREGTPYLYSAVMRDDDSVEFPEGVVMTLQDPGGTTYDHEVQDDGTFVMMAGSSVRCLIIKDPQPGTWTMHMSAPAGTGFRCECNTVPSEDVFDTMVETWQKLGGTQGIAPRDISGGQVAAFLAVAAITLMVPFPLNLATRGLILAVTGVGWLGFSNSGAKDAVSRNMAEAAGILSKVMKDLQEEGFSALRKYVYLVGKNISSEEYQVILRYPGNLFHWLGVHRRVFQVVEHMTDAEEQNAVRHVYWQCLLKKRLGEEFAVAMGDAHELGRPGSEADNRADEINNIIGLRLADEVESEEDCLKRAREMWAAGELATRVDLEGDPT
;
A
#
# COMPACT_ATOMS: atom_id res chain seq x y z
N MET A 1 3.28 10.11 40.06
CA MET A 1 2.51 11.33 39.79
C MET A 1 2.46 12.12 41.07
N GLY A 2 2.94 13.37 41.07
CA GLY A 2 2.80 14.26 42.22
C GLY A 2 1.35 14.72 42.39
N VAL A 3 0.81 14.62 43.60
CA VAL A 3 -0.48 15.22 43.95
C VAL A 3 -0.29 16.30 45.01
N SER A 4 -1.21 17.26 45.10
CA SER A 4 -1.08 18.39 46.02
C SER A 4 -0.88 17.97 47.49
N SER A 5 -1.38 16.78 47.88
CA SER A 5 -1.18 16.19 49.21
C SER A 5 0.25 15.71 49.48
N ASP A 6 1.05 15.45 48.45
CA ASP A 6 2.46 15.06 48.59
C ASP A 6 3.32 16.27 48.99
N TYR A 7 2.76 17.48 48.90
CA TYR A 7 3.42 18.76 49.18
C TYR A 7 2.67 19.55 50.26
N PRO A 8 2.51 19.02 51.49
CA PRO A 8 1.72 19.67 52.53
C PRO A 8 2.35 20.97 53.03
N ASP A 9 3.69 21.07 53.00
CA ASP A 9 4.45 22.20 53.52
C ASP A 9 4.84 23.24 52.45
N VAL A 10 4.45 23.02 51.19
CA VAL A 10 4.74 23.95 50.09
C VAL A 10 3.62 25.01 49.97
N PRO A 11 3.92 26.32 50.17
CA PRO A 11 2.91 27.37 50.16
C PRO A 11 2.49 27.80 48.74
N GLU A 12 1.26 28.29 48.60
CA GLU A 12 0.79 28.96 47.38
C GLU A 12 1.61 30.22 47.07
N TRP A 13 1.87 30.45 45.78
CA TRP A 13 2.65 31.61 45.35
C TRP A 13 1.88 32.90 45.59
N VAL A 14 2.58 33.86 46.18
CA VAL A 14 2.11 35.24 46.33
C VAL A 14 3.16 36.19 45.80
N ALA A 15 2.72 37.29 45.18
CA ALA A 15 3.63 38.33 44.69
C ALA A 15 4.36 39.01 45.87
N LYS A 16 5.70 39.03 45.83
CA LYS A 16 6.56 39.68 46.82
C LYS A 16 7.44 40.72 46.13
N PRO A 17 7.36 42.02 46.49
CA PRO A 17 8.24 43.06 45.93
C PRO A 17 9.73 42.75 46.10
N GLU A 18 10.08 42.09 47.21
CA GLU A 18 11.43 41.65 47.55
C GLU A 18 11.84 40.30 46.93
N GLY A 19 10.98 39.67 46.13
CA GLY A 19 11.25 38.38 45.48
C GLY A 19 11.33 37.18 46.44
N TYR A 20 11.72 36.02 45.90
CA TYR A 20 11.97 34.80 46.67
C TYR A 20 13.48 34.50 46.76
N GLN A 21 13.92 33.97 47.90
CA GLN A 21 15.30 33.52 48.08
C GLN A 21 15.54 32.18 47.35
N ALA A 22 16.79 31.93 46.95
CA ALA A 22 17.19 30.63 46.40
C ALA A 22 16.81 29.49 47.36
N GLY A 23 16.32 28.38 46.80
CA GLY A 23 15.80 27.22 47.52
C GLY A 23 14.32 27.32 47.93
N ALA A 24 13.69 28.50 47.84
CA ALA A 24 12.27 28.63 48.18
C ALA A 24 11.37 27.85 47.21
N VAL A 25 10.37 27.16 47.74
CA VAL A 25 9.40 26.37 46.96
C VAL A 25 8.00 26.98 47.03
N THR A 26 7.22 26.80 45.96
CA THR A 26 5.85 27.31 45.92
C THR A 26 4.93 26.54 44.98
N LYS A 27 3.64 26.48 45.31
CA LYS A 27 2.55 26.03 44.43
C LYS A 27 2.11 27.19 43.54
N TYR A 28 2.07 26.98 42.23
CA TYR A 28 1.59 27.98 41.27
C TYR A 28 0.91 27.29 40.09
N LYS A 29 -0.38 27.59 39.88
CA LYS A 29 -1.20 27.08 38.76
C LYS A 29 -1.11 25.55 38.58
N GLY A 30 -1.23 24.79 39.67
CA GLY A 30 -1.17 23.33 39.63
C GLY A 30 0.24 22.76 39.42
N ASN A 31 1.29 23.53 39.70
CA ASN A 31 2.68 23.08 39.57
C ASN A 31 3.48 23.50 40.81
N ILE A 32 4.57 22.79 41.08
CA ILE A 32 5.58 23.14 42.08
C ILE A 32 6.75 23.81 41.37
N PHE A 33 7.20 24.93 41.94
CA PHE A 33 8.41 25.62 41.49
C PHE A 33 9.39 25.79 42.63
N ARG A 34 10.68 25.77 42.30
CA ARG A 34 11.79 26.08 43.21
C ARG A 34 12.57 27.28 42.67
N ALA A 35 12.86 28.26 43.51
CA ALA A 35 13.67 29.40 43.15
C ALA A 35 15.15 29.00 43.10
N ALA A 36 15.81 29.13 41.96
CA ALA A 36 17.25 28.97 41.78
C ALA A 36 18.03 30.21 42.25
N PHE A 37 17.47 31.41 42.07
CA PHE A 37 18.01 32.69 42.57
C PHE A 37 16.86 33.70 42.74
N TRP A 38 17.15 34.99 43.00
CA TRP A 38 16.11 36.02 43.19
C TRP A 38 15.10 36.02 42.04
N ALA A 39 13.82 35.79 42.37
CA ALA A 39 12.80 35.43 41.39
C ALA A 39 11.47 36.18 41.60
N ALA A 40 10.79 36.52 40.49
CA ALA A 40 9.51 37.25 40.47
C ALA A 40 8.31 36.28 40.35
N GLU A 41 7.71 36.11 39.16
CA GLU A 41 6.53 35.27 38.92
C GLU A 41 6.90 33.93 38.25
N PRO A 42 6.58 32.76 38.83
CA PRO A 42 6.88 31.46 38.25
C PRO A 42 6.31 31.27 36.84
N GLY A 43 7.07 30.60 35.97
CA GLY A 43 6.62 30.27 34.61
C GLY A 43 6.55 31.44 33.61
N VAL A 44 7.03 32.64 33.96
CA VAL A 44 7.04 33.82 33.07
C VAL A 44 8.47 34.27 32.73
N GLY A 45 8.84 34.28 31.44
CA GLY A 45 10.16 34.77 30.98
C GLY A 45 11.28 33.71 30.97
N ASP A 46 12.51 34.13 30.72
CA ASP A 46 13.66 33.23 30.57
C ASP A 46 14.12 32.65 31.92
N ALA A 47 14.42 31.36 31.96
CA ALA A 47 14.84 30.64 33.15
C ALA A 47 16.04 31.28 33.86
N ASN A 48 17.01 31.75 33.09
CA ASN A 48 18.24 32.35 33.60
C ASN A 48 18.04 33.80 34.03
N THR A 49 16.83 34.35 33.88
CA THR A 49 16.46 35.70 34.32
C THR A 49 15.35 35.75 35.36
N ASN A 50 14.37 34.84 35.31
CA ASN A 50 13.21 34.83 36.21
C ASN A 50 13.46 34.04 37.51
N GLY A 51 14.56 33.27 37.60
CA GLY A 51 14.98 32.62 38.84
C GLY A 51 14.13 31.44 39.31
N TRP A 52 12.99 31.12 38.70
CA TRP A 52 12.20 29.93 39.01
C TRP A 52 12.59 28.73 38.13
N ARG A 53 12.60 27.54 38.72
CA ARG A 53 12.77 26.24 38.05
C ARG A 53 11.54 25.38 38.28
N PHE A 54 11.10 24.72 37.22
CA PHE A 54 10.03 23.74 37.32
C PHE A 54 10.47 22.58 38.22
N PHE A 55 9.60 22.17 39.16
CA PHE A 55 9.92 21.12 40.11
C PHE A 55 9.06 19.87 39.91
N ASP A 56 7.74 20.03 39.85
CA ASP A 56 6.77 18.96 39.57
C ASP A 56 5.43 19.54 39.10
N GLU A 57 4.58 18.71 38.50
CA GLU A 57 3.20 19.02 38.16
C GLU A 57 2.23 18.30 39.13
N LEU A 58 1.19 19.00 39.55
CA LEU A 58 0.16 18.48 40.47
C LEU A 58 -1.03 17.94 39.68
N TYR A 59 -1.07 16.63 39.47
CA TYR A 59 -2.06 15.98 38.61
C TYR A 59 -3.50 16.08 39.09
N ASP A 60 -3.71 16.25 40.40
CA ASP A 60 -5.04 16.48 40.99
C ASP A 60 -5.54 17.91 40.76
N GLN A 61 -4.66 18.82 40.35
CA GLN A 61 -4.96 20.23 40.10
C GLN A 61 -4.90 20.59 38.61
N THR A 62 -4.22 19.79 37.78
CA THR A 62 -4.15 19.99 36.33
C THR A 62 -5.17 19.13 35.60
N SER A 63 -5.92 19.75 34.67
CA SER A 63 -6.92 19.04 33.88
C SER A 63 -6.26 17.96 33.03
N ASN A 64 -6.72 16.73 33.17
CA ASN A 64 -6.29 15.60 32.35
C ASN A 64 -7.52 14.81 31.88
N THR A 65 -7.41 14.21 30.70
CA THR A 65 -8.39 13.27 30.17
C THR A 65 -7.66 11.95 29.99
N PRO A 66 -7.88 10.95 30.86
CA PRO A 66 -7.19 9.68 30.74
C PRO A 66 -7.48 9.00 29.39
N ALA A 67 -6.47 8.39 28.80
CA ALA A 67 -6.63 7.59 27.59
C ALA A 67 -7.32 6.25 27.93
N GLN A 68 -8.38 5.90 27.21
CA GLN A 68 -9.11 4.63 27.42
C GLN A 68 -8.47 3.44 26.70
N GLN A 69 -7.75 3.69 25.60
CA GLN A 69 -7.07 2.68 24.81
C GLN A 69 -5.77 3.28 24.28
N SER A 70 -4.63 2.67 24.61
CA SER A 70 -3.30 3.21 24.30
C SER A 70 -2.64 2.48 23.13
N LYS A 71 -1.82 3.18 22.36
CA LYS A 71 -0.99 2.58 21.33
C LYS A 71 0.18 1.82 21.97
N VAL A 72 0.43 0.63 21.46
CA VAL A 72 1.66 -0.14 21.71
C VAL A 72 2.42 -0.18 20.39
N ILE A 73 3.52 0.57 20.33
CA ILE A 73 4.30 0.81 19.12
C ILE A 73 5.67 0.17 19.31
N ALA A 74 6.17 -0.61 18.36
CA ALA A 74 7.45 -1.29 18.51
C ALA A 74 8.34 -1.19 17.26
N TYR A 75 9.63 -0.92 17.47
CA TYR A 75 10.63 -0.99 16.40
C TYR A 75 10.98 -2.44 16.08
N ILE A 76 11.05 -2.73 14.78
CA ILE A 76 11.38 -4.03 14.18
C ILE A 76 12.76 -3.88 13.53
N PRO A 77 13.84 -4.43 14.11
CA PRO A 77 15.18 -4.28 13.57
C PRO A 77 15.37 -5.07 12.28
N THR A 78 16.14 -4.56 11.32
CA THR A 78 16.51 -5.33 10.11
C THR A 78 17.72 -6.26 10.33
N TRP A 79 18.50 -6.05 11.38
CA TRP A 79 19.82 -6.69 11.56
C TRP A 79 19.81 -8.02 12.34
N ARG A 80 18.63 -8.56 12.70
CA ARG A 80 18.53 -9.77 13.53
C ARG A 80 18.39 -11.08 12.75
N THR A 81 18.42 -11.03 11.42
CA THR A 81 18.29 -12.22 10.55
C THR A 81 19.39 -13.25 10.81
N ALA A 82 20.64 -12.82 10.98
CA ALA A 82 21.77 -13.71 11.24
C ALA A 82 21.68 -14.42 12.60
N GLU A 83 20.91 -13.86 13.54
CA GLU A 83 20.66 -14.45 14.86
C GLU A 83 19.48 -15.43 14.86
N GLY A 84 18.84 -15.66 13.69
CA GLY A 84 17.68 -16.52 13.55
C GLY A 84 16.38 -15.90 14.09
N PHE A 85 16.28 -14.57 14.14
CA PHE A 85 15.02 -13.91 14.50
C PHE A 85 13.96 -14.14 13.41
N ASP A 86 12.81 -14.68 13.80
CA ASP A 86 11.70 -15.00 12.91
C ASP A 86 10.78 -13.78 12.74
N TYR A 87 10.95 -13.05 11.64
CA TYR A 87 10.12 -11.90 11.29
C TYR A 87 8.68 -12.28 10.92
N GLY A 88 8.43 -13.55 10.59
CA GLY A 88 7.11 -14.08 10.24
C GLY A 88 6.31 -14.57 11.45
N ASN A 89 6.85 -14.48 12.68
CA ASN A 89 6.16 -14.90 13.89
C ASN A 89 4.90 -14.05 14.12
N GLY A 90 3.75 -14.52 13.65
CA GLY A 90 2.46 -13.82 13.77
C GLY A 90 2.08 -13.43 15.20
N GLU A 91 2.49 -14.23 16.20
CA GLU A 91 2.15 -13.99 17.62
C GLU A 91 2.64 -12.63 18.09
N MET A 92 3.84 -12.19 17.69
CA MET A 92 4.38 -10.91 18.17
C MET A 92 3.56 -9.71 17.71
N TYR A 93 3.01 -9.79 16.49
CA TYR A 93 2.24 -8.71 15.92
C TYR A 93 0.85 -8.58 16.55
N GLN A 94 0.30 -9.67 17.09
CA GLN A 94 -0.98 -9.65 17.81
C GLN A 94 -0.95 -8.77 19.07
N TYR A 95 0.23 -8.59 19.67
CA TYR A 95 0.41 -7.84 20.92
C TYR A 95 1.02 -6.46 20.72
N ILE A 96 0.99 -5.94 19.49
CA ILE A 96 1.32 -4.54 19.21
C ILE A 96 0.23 -3.93 18.32
N THR A 97 0.10 -2.62 18.37
CA THR A 97 -0.84 -1.88 17.50
C THR A 97 -0.16 -1.38 16.23
N HIS A 98 1.13 -1.05 16.34
CA HIS A 98 1.93 -0.50 15.25
C HIS A 98 3.35 -1.08 15.33
N GLY A 99 3.88 -1.53 14.20
CA GLY A 99 5.28 -1.91 14.02
C GLY A 99 6.02 -0.89 13.14
N ILE A 100 7.26 -0.58 13.47
CA ILE A 100 8.11 0.37 12.73
C ILE A 100 9.40 -0.33 12.30
N ILE A 101 9.59 -0.55 11.00
CA ILE A 101 10.79 -1.21 10.47
C ILE A 101 11.99 -0.27 10.52
N ALA A 102 13.02 -0.65 11.27
CA ALA A 102 14.27 0.09 11.47
C ALA A 102 15.41 -0.53 10.64
N PHE A 103 16.09 0.17 9.73
CA PHE A 103 15.86 1.55 9.27
C PHE A 103 16.07 1.68 7.76
N LEU A 104 15.39 2.66 7.16
CA LEU A 104 15.63 3.12 5.80
C LEU A 104 16.46 4.41 5.85
N THR A 105 17.74 4.31 5.53
CA THR A 105 18.68 5.43 5.67
C THR A 105 18.91 6.18 4.36
N PHE A 106 19.37 7.42 4.43
CA PHE A 106 19.78 8.20 3.26
C PHE A 106 21.24 7.95 2.89
N SER A 107 21.57 8.14 1.60
CA SER A 107 22.90 7.91 1.09
C SER A 107 23.83 9.09 1.38
N GLU A 108 24.93 8.79 2.08
CA GLU A 108 26.05 9.73 2.32
C GLU A 108 26.73 10.22 1.04
N THR A 109 26.63 9.44 -0.04
CA THR A 109 27.31 9.74 -1.31
C THR A 109 26.39 10.34 -2.36
N ASN A 110 25.08 10.09 -2.26
CA ASN A 110 24.07 10.57 -3.19
C ASN A 110 22.94 11.27 -2.41
N PRO A 111 23.09 12.57 -2.06
CA PRO A 111 22.13 13.28 -1.24
C PRO A 111 20.69 13.20 -1.78
N GLY A 112 19.75 12.85 -0.91
CA GLY A 112 18.33 12.70 -1.24
C GLY A 112 17.94 11.33 -1.84
N GLU A 113 18.90 10.44 -2.08
CA GLU A 113 18.64 9.02 -2.38
C GLU A 113 18.73 8.17 -1.11
N PHE A 114 18.07 7.02 -1.11
CA PHE A 114 18.24 6.03 -0.04
C PHE A 114 19.57 5.29 -0.17
N ASP A 115 20.14 4.88 0.95
CA ASP A 115 21.28 3.98 0.97
C ASP A 115 20.86 2.60 0.42
N PRO A 116 21.54 2.06 -0.62
CA PRO A 116 21.19 0.77 -1.20
C PRO A 116 21.28 -0.41 -0.21
N THR A 117 22.10 -0.29 0.84
CA THR A 117 22.23 -1.33 1.87
C THR A 117 20.96 -1.39 2.71
N SER A 118 20.53 -0.26 3.27
CA SER A 118 19.28 -0.22 4.06
C SER A 118 18.04 -0.62 3.25
N VAL A 119 17.96 -0.25 1.97
CA VAL A 119 16.89 -0.73 1.07
C VAL A 119 16.90 -2.25 0.93
N ARG A 120 18.08 -2.86 0.84
CA ARG A 120 18.22 -4.32 0.72
C ARG A 120 17.83 -5.00 2.03
N ASP A 121 18.35 -4.53 3.16
CA ASP A 121 18.10 -5.10 4.47
C ASP A 121 16.62 -5.08 4.82
N ILE A 122 15.93 -3.97 4.51
CA ILE A 122 14.46 -3.90 4.64
C ILE A 122 13.78 -4.90 3.70
N LYS A 123 14.12 -4.89 2.41
CA LYS A 123 13.47 -5.78 1.43
C LYS A 123 13.58 -7.27 1.79
N THR A 124 14.65 -7.68 2.45
CA THR A 124 14.82 -9.06 2.92
C THR A 124 13.77 -9.47 3.95
N ILE A 125 13.35 -8.57 4.84
CA ILE A 125 12.39 -8.90 5.92
C ILE A 125 10.96 -8.43 5.64
N LEU A 126 10.81 -7.49 4.70
CA LEU A 126 9.56 -6.76 4.45
C LEU A 126 8.35 -7.66 4.13
N PRO A 127 8.46 -8.72 3.30
CA PRO A 127 7.33 -9.60 3.03
C PRO A 127 6.81 -10.28 4.30
N ASP A 128 7.71 -10.85 5.10
CA ASP A 128 7.37 -11.57 6.33
C ASP A 128 6.71 -10.65 7.35
N VAL A 129 7.28 -9.44 7.53
CA VAL A 129 6.75 -8.44 8.45
C VAL A 129 5.36 -7.96 8.04
N VAL A 130 5.19 -7.54 6.77
CA VAL A 130 3.92 -6.95 6.30
C VAL A 130 2.81 -8.00 6.34
N ILE A 131 3.08 -9.23 5.90
CA ILE A 131 2.09 -10.31 5.94
C ILE A 131 1.70 -10.62 7.39
N ALA A 132 2.66 -10.98 8.23
CA ALA A 132 2.37 -11.41 9.59
C ALA A 132 1.67 -10.32 10.41
N ALA A 133 2.05 -9.05 10.22
CA ALA A 133 1.42 -7.92 10.90
C ALA A 133 0.03 -7.58 10.38
N HIS A 134 -0.19 -7.55 9.06
CA HIS A 134 -1.51 -7.25 8.50
C HIS A 134 -2.53 -8.34 8.84
N LEU A 135 -2.09 -9.61 8.93
CA LEU A 135 -2.93 -10.70 9.44
C LEU A 135 -3.33 -10.51 10.91
N ALA A 136 -2.47 -9.87 11.71
CA ALA A 136 -2.77 -9.47 13.08
C ALA A 136 -3.52 -8.13 13.19
N ASN A 137 -3.88 -7.50 12.07
CA ASN A 137 -4.45 -6.15 11.99
C ASN A 137 -3.55 -5.05 12.59
N THR A 138 -2.24 -5.28 12.55
CA THR A 138 -1.20 -4.36 13.04
C THR A 138 -0.73 -3.46 11.92
N LYS A 139 -0.60 -2.16 12.19
CA LYS A 139 -0.14 -1.17 11.21
C LYS A 139 1.38 -1.19 11.08
N ILE A 140 1.91 -1.21 9.86
CA ILE A 140 3.36 -1.29 9.63
C ILE A 140 3.87 -0.04 8.93
N MET A 141 4.93 0.53 9.51
CA MET A 141 5.62 1.71 9.03
C MET A 141 7.09 1.39 8.79
N VAL A 142 7.79 2.30 8.11
CA VAL A 142 9.26 2.28 8.01
C VAL A 142 9.82 3.53 8.68
N ALA A 143 10.89 3.38 9.46
CA ALA A 143 11.61 4.50 10.05
C ALA A 143 12.71 5.00 9.11
N LEU A 144 12.75 6.31 8.91
CA LEU A 144 13.84 7.01 8.25
C LEU A 144 14.85 7.46 9.31
N GLY A 145 16.12 7.13 9.13
CA GLY A 145 17.19 7.63 9.99
C GLY A 145 17.74 6.63 10.99
N GLY A 146 17.69 6.99 12.28
CA GLY A 146 18.35 6.31 13.38
C GLY A 146 19.76 6.83 13.66
N ALA A 147 20.40 6.29 14.70
CA ALA A 147 21.66 6.79 15.27
C ALA A 147 22.83 6.98 14.27
N ASN A 148 22.82 6.33 13.11
CA ASN A 148 23.95 6.36 12.17
C ASN A 148 23.67 7.11 10.86
N ASP A 149 22.49 7.69 10.68
CA ASP A 149 22.10 8.37 9.43
C ASP A 149 22.36 9.89 9.45
N TYR A 150 23.64 10.26 9.41
CA TYR A 150 24.03 11.67 9.29
C TYR A 150 23.58 12.29 7.95
N ALA A 151 23.37 11.48 6.90
CA ALA A 151 22.87 11.96 5.63
C ALA A 151 21.44 12.51 5.76
N PHE A 152 20.60 11.94 6.63
CA PHE A 152 19.29 12.50 6.93
C PHE A 152 19.39 13.87 7.62
N LEU A 153 20.33 14.03 8.56
CA LEU A 153 20.62 15.32 9.19
C LEU A 153 21.08 16.37 8.19
N ASP A 154 21.99 16.01 7.28
CA ASP A 154 22.50 16.89 6.23
C ASP A 154 21.38 17.30 5.26
N LEU A 155 20.54 16.35 4.87
CA LEU A 155 19.38 16.59 3.99
C LEU A 155 18.37 17.55 4.62
N MET A 156 17.98 17.31 5.87
CA MET A 156 17.04 18.19 6.58
C MET A 156 17.65 19.57 6.85
N THR A 157 18.95 19.64 7.14
CA THR A 157 19.69 20.92 7.26
C THR A 157 19.64 21.71 5.95
N ALA A 158 19.82 21.03 4.81
CA ALA A 158 19.76 21.65 3.48
C ALA A 158 18.36 22.15 3.12
N VAL A 159 17.29 21.45 3.54
CA VAL A 159 15.91 21.93 3.41
C VAL A 159 15.69 23.19 4.25
N GLY A 160 16.12 23.16 5.51
CA GLY A 160 16.03 24.30 6.42
C GLY A 160 14.60 24.82 6.54
N ASN A 161 14.38 26.08 6.13
CA ASN A 161 13.07 26.75 6.20
C ASN A 161 12.47 27.04 4.83
N ASP A 162 13.03 26.46 3.76
CA ASP A 162 12.58 26.75 2.40
C ASP A 162 11.57 25.68 1.94
N PRO A 163 10.25 25.99 1.93
CA PRO A 163 9.25 25.04 1.44
C PRO A 163 9.35 24.78 -0.07
N ALA A 164 10.15 25.57 -0.81
CA ALA A 164 10.43 25.37 -2.23
C ALA A 164 11.76 24.63 -2.48
N ALA A 165 12.46 24.17 -1.43
CA ALA A 165 13.70 23.43 -1.57
C ALA A 165 13.50 22.18 -2.46
N PRO A 166 14.25 22.03 -3.58
CA PRO A 166 14.13 20.86 -4.44
C PRO A 166 14.36 19.53 -3.72
N GLN A 167 15.27 19.53 -2.75
CA GLN A 167 15.62 18.38 -1.90
C GLN A 167 14.40 17.89 -1.10
N LEU A 168 13.54 18.80 -0.66
CA LEU A 168 12.31 18.47 0.07
C LEU A 168 11.36 17.66 -0.82
N GLU A 169 11.05 18.15 -2.02
CA GLU A 169 10.17 17.45 -2.96
C GLU A 169 10.76 16.12 -3.43
N GLN A 170 12.08 16.03 -3.64
CA GLN A 170 12.74 14.78 -3.99
C GLN A 170 12.62 13.75 -2.86
N ALA A 171 12.96 14.13 -1.64
CA ALA A 171 12.89 13.25 -0.47
C ALA A 171 11.46 12.78 -0.22
N VAL A 172 10.48 13.68 -0.33
CA VAL A 172 9.05 13.35 -0.17
C VAL A 172 8.64 12.32 -1.20
N ARG A 173 8.97 12.52 -2.48
CA ARG A 173 8.65 11.55 -3.53
C ARG A 173 9.25 10.18 -3.27
N LYS A 174 10.53 10.12 -2.88
CA LYS A 174 11.21 8.84 -2.59
C LYS A 174 10.54 8.08 -1.45
N VAL A 175 10.18 8.77 -0.37
CA VAL A 175 9.48 8.18 0.77
C VAL A 175 8.07 7.73 0.37
N VAL A 176 7.31 8.57 -0.34
CA VAL A 176 5.97 8.22 -0.83
C VAL A 176 6.02 7.00 -1.74
N ASP A 177 6.97 6.95 -2.67
CA ASP A 177 7.18 5.84 -3.58
C ASP A 177 7.52 4.57 -2.81
N PHE A 178 8.41 4.64 -1.81
CA PHE A 178 8.77 3.48 -0.99
C PHE A 178 7.60 2.99 -0.12
N VAL A 179 6.88 3.89 0.56
CA VAL A 179 5.72 3.54 1.38
C VAL A 179 4.62 2.92 0.52
N THR A 180 4.34 3.50 -0.64
CA THR A 180 3.27 3.03 -1.54
C THR A 180 3.64 1.70 -2.21
N ALA A 181 4.86 1.56 -2.74
CA ALA A 181 5.30 0.36 -3.46
C ALA A 181 5.38 -0.88 -2.55
N ASN A 182 5.56 -0.68 -1.25
CA ASN A 182 5.69 -1.76 -0.28
C ASN A 182 4.45 -1.97 0.59
N GLY A 183 3.32 -1.30 0.28
CA GLY A 183 2.06 -1.48 1.01
C GLY A 183 2.09 -1.03 2.48
N LEU A 184 3.02 -0.14 2.84
CA LEU A 184 3.18 0.33 4.22
C LEU A 184 2.06 1.28 4.64
N ASP A 185 1.69 1.25 5.92
CA ASP A 185 0.68 2.12 6.53
C ASP A 185 1.22 3.53 6.84
N GLY A 186 2.53 3.72 6.81
CA GLY A 186 3.14 5.03 7.06
C GLY A 186 4.65 5.06 7.13
N VAL A 187 5.16 6.19 7.64
CA VAL A 187 6.59 6.47 7.83
C VAL A 187 6.84 7.12 9.18
N ASP A 188 7.92 6.72 9.85
CA ASP A 188 8.42 7.33 11.07
C ASP A 188 9.72 8.11 10.76
N LEU A 189 9.87 9.30 11.35
CA LEU A 189 11.00 10.19 11.11
C LEU A 189 11.92 10.20 12.33
N ASP A 190 13.05 9.50 12.27
CA ASP A 190 13.97 9.31 13.38
C ASP A 190 15.30 10.04 13.14
N LEU A 191 15.28 11.36 13.36
CA LEU A 191 16.43 12.22 13.12
C LEU A 191 17.28 12.36 14.39
N GLU A 192 18.33 11.55 14.53
CA GLU A 192 19.07 11.45 15.79
C GLU A 192 20.46 12.12 15.86
N CYS A 193 21.21 12.16 14.74
CA CYS A 193 22.68 12.33 14.71
C CYS A 193 23.23 13.71 15.14
N TRP A 194 22.62 14.38 16.11
CA TRP A 194 23.01 15.68 16.66
C TRP A 194 24.38 15.69 17.32
N TRP A 195 24.95 14.53 17.69
CA TRP A 195 26.30 14.45 18.27
C TRP A 195 27.43 14.71 17.25
N GLY A 196 27.10 14.81 15.96
CA GLY A 196 28.06 15.08 14.89
C GLY A 196 28.88 13.85 14.52
N ARG A 197 29.49 13.87 13.33
CA ARG A 197 30.36 12.78 12.88
C ARG A 197 31.62 12.69 13.76
N PRO A 198 32.38 11.57 13.73
CA PRO A 198 33.67 11.50 14.39
C PRO A 198 34.59 12.67 14.00
N GLY A 199 34.92 13.54 14.97
CA GLY A 199 35.74 14.73 14.78
C GLY A 199 34.95 16.04 14.56
N GLU A 200 33.63 15.98 14.41
CA GLU A 200 32.74 17.13 14.36
C GLU A 200 32.22 17.49 15.77
N PRO A 201 31.81 18.75 15.99
CA PRO A 201 31.26 19.16 17.28
C PRO A 201 29.85 18.63 17.50
N ASP A 202 29.55 18.31 18.77
CA ASP A 202 28.20 18.05 19.26
C ASP A 202 27.29 19.28 19.04
N GLN A 203 26.10 19.05 18.51
CA GLN A 203 25.10 20.09 18.18
C GLN A 203 23.98 20.17 19.24
N GLY A 204 24.19 19.60 20.43
CA GLY A 204 23.29 19.76 21.56
C GLY A 204 23.56 21.04 22.36
N GLY A 205 22.79 21.23 23.43
CA GLY A 205 22.95 22.38 24.33
C GLY A 205 22.30 23.67 23.84
N ARG A 206 21.58 23.63 22.72
CA ARG A 206 20.85 24.77 22.16
C ARG A 206 19.84 25.33 23.17
N THR A 207 19.73 26.66 23.29
CA THR A 207 18.73 27.29 24.16
C THR A 207 17.42 27.49 23.41
N LYS A 208 16.29 27.56 24.13
CA LYS A 208 14.97 27.83 23.52
C LYS A 208 14.96 29.15 22.74
N SER A 209 15.73 30.15 23.18
CA SER A 209 15.86 31.45 22.50
C SER A 209 16.60 31.38 21.17
N ASP A 210 17.44 30.38 20.94
CA ASP A 210 18.15 30.19 19.66
C ASP A 210 17.21 29.66 18.55
N GLY A 211 15.97 29.30 18.90
CA GLY A 211 15.04 28.59 18.03
C GLY A 211 15.51 27.18 17.69
N PRO A 212 14.76 26.40 16.89
CA PRO A 212 15.17 25.07 16.46
C PRO A 212 16.42 25.07 15.56
N HIS A 213 17.06 23.92 15.39
CA HIS A 213 18.12 23.72 14.41
C HIS A 213 17.53 23.82 12.98
N PRO A 214 18.28 24.27 11.94
CA PRO A 214 17.82 24.20 10.56
C PRO A 214 17.23 22.84 10.16
N ALA A 215 17.87 21.74 10.58
CA ALA A 215 17.36 20.39 10.36
C ALA A 215 16.01 20.14 11.05
N GLY A 216 15.78 20.65 12.27
CA GLY A 216 14.48 20.49 12.95
C GLY A 216 13.35 21.23 12.24
N ARG A 217 13.65 22.37 11.61
CA ARG A 217 12.69 23.10 10.76
C ARG A 217 12.48 22.38 9.43
N GLY A 218 13.55 21.82 8.86
CA GLY A 218 13.48 20.97 7.67
C GLY A 218 12.61 19.74 7.89
N LEU A 219 12.76 19.08 9.05
CA LEU A 219 11.94 17.95 9.50
C LEU A 219 10.46 18.33 9.59
N THR A 220 10.15 19.53 10.09
CA THR A 220 8.78 20.05 10.17
C THR A 220 8.15 20.26 8.80
N LEU A 221 8.89 20.87 7.86
CA LEU A 221 8.44 21.01 6.47
C LEU A 221 8.27 19.65 5.80
N PHE A 222 9.16 18.70 6.10
CA PHE A 222 9.12 17.34 5.59
C PHE A 222 7.88 16.58 6.09
N ALA A 223 7.64 16.57 7.40
CA ALA A 223 6.45 15.98 8.01
C ALA A 223 5.16 16.59 7.47
N ARG A 224 5.08 17.93 7.40
CA ARG A 224 3.95 18.65 6.80
C ARG A 224 3.69 18.19 5.39
N ARG A 225 4.73 18.12 4.56
CA ARG A 225 4.58 17.77 3.16
C ARG A 225 4.19 16.32 2.98
N LEU A 226 4.78 15.39 3.73
CA LEU A 226 4.40 13.98 3.77
C LEU A 226 2.92 13.81 4.12
N LYS A 227 2.45 14.48 5.19
CA LYS A 227 1.04 14.41 5.59
C LYS A 227 0.09 15.03 4.56
N GLN A 228 0.52 16.06 3.82
CA GLN A 228 -0.27 16.63 2.73
C GLN A 228 -0.41 15.69 1.53
N VAL A 229 0.66 14.94 1.17
CA VAL A 229 0.66 14.07 -0.02
C VAL A 229 0.16 12.66 0.25
N MET A 230 0.24 12.20 1.51
CA MET A 230 -0.30 10.92 1.98
C MET A 230 -1.21 11.14 3.20
N PRO A 231 -2.36 11.84 3.06
CA PRO A 231 -3.21 12.20 4.20
C PRO A 231 -3.78 10.99 4.95
N ASP A 232 -3.98 9.87 4.24
CA ASP A 232 -4.51 8.61 4.78
C ASP A 232 -3.43 7.72 5.40
N LYS A 233 -2.14 8.09 5.28
CA LYS A 233 -1.02 7.35 5.87
C LYS A 233 -0.60 7.98 7.19
N ILE A 234 0.03 7.15 8.01
CA ILE A 234 0.61 7.56 9.28
C ILE A 234 1.95 8.27 9.03
N VAL A 235 2.13 9.42 9.66
CA VAL A 235 3.43 10.10 9.75
C VAL A 235 3.74 10.31 11.21
N SER A 236 4.83 9.72 11.70
CA SER A 236 5.31 9.92 13.08
C SER A 236 6.76 10.37 13.10
N ALA A 237 7.27 10.71 14.28
CA ALA A 237 8.69 10.98 14.47
C ALA A 237 9.15 10.50 15.83
N ALA A 238 10.39 10.03 15.91
CA ALA A 238 11.10 9.80 17.16
C ALA A 238 11.98 11.01 17.51
N VAL A 239 11.99 11.40 18.78
CA VAL A 239 12.70 12.58 19.29
C VAL A 239 13.34 12.34 20.65
N PHE A 240 14.42 13.06 20.93
CA PHE A 240 15.06 13.06 22.25
C PHE A 240 14.13 13.54 23.37
N GLY A 241 14.21 12.87 24.52
CA GLY A 241 13.39 13.20 25.68
C GLY A 241 13.64 14.56 26.32
N THR A 242 14.85 15.13 26.18
CA THR A 242 15.28 16.27 27.02
C THR A 242 15.76 17.46 26.21
N SER A 243 15.87 18.63 26.86
CA SER A 243 16.23 19.89 26.21
C SER A 243 17.60 19.92 25.54
N TRP A 244 18.51 18.99 25.87
CA TRP A 244 19.86 18.99 25.32
C TRP A 244 19.85 18.87 23.79
N TYR A 245 19.18 17.84 23.26
CA TYR A 245 18.91 17.68 21.82
C TYR A 245 17.47 18.03 21.44
N GLY A 246 16.53 17.96 22.38
CA GLY A 246 15.11 18.29 22.16
C GLY A 246 14.91 19.70 21.60
N ASN A 247 15.77 20.66 21.98
CA ASN A 247 15.71 22.02 21.45
C ASN A 247 16.17 22.16 19.99
N ASN A 248 16.73 21.10 19.39
CA ASN A 248 17.05 21.09 17.97
C ASN A 248 15.82 20.86 17.11
N TYR A 249 14.79 20.16 17.62
CA TYR A 249 13.52 19.97 16.92
C TYR A 249 12.65 21.22 17.02
N ASP A 250 11.89 21.45 15.96
CA ASP A 250 10.83 22.44 15.94
C ASP A 250 9.54 21.79 16.48
N PRO A 251 8.95 22.28 17.59
CA PRO A 251 7.77 21.66 18.20
C PRO A 251 6.54 21.68 17.28
N GLU A 252 6.50 22.56 16.27
CA GLU A 252 5.44 22.60 15.25
C GLU A 252 5.37 21.29 14.44
N VAL A 253 6.43 20.47 14.42
CA VAL A 253 6.40 19.14 13.80
C VAL A 253 5.22 18.31 14.31
N ALA A 254 4.89 18.39 15.61
CA ALA A 254 3.84 17.58 16.23
C ALA A 254 2.44 17.83 15.64
N ASP A 255 2.19 19.00 15.06
CA ASP A 255 0.93 19.34 14.39
C ASP A 255 0.73 18.58 13.08
N HIS A 256 1.81 18.04 12.53
CA HIS A 256 1.85 17.32 11.25
C HIS A 256 2.00 15.81 11.41
N LEU A 257 2.13 15.33 12.64
CA LEU A 257 2.33 13.93 12.97
C LEU A 257 1.09 13.33 13.61
N ASP A 258 0.88 12.03 13.41
CA ASP A 258 -0.10 11.24 14.13
C ASP A 258 0.32 11.02 15.59
N TRP A 259 1.63 10.93 15.83
CA TRP A 259 2.26 10.96 17.16
C TRP A 259 3.73 11.38 17.11
N LEU A 260 4.24 11.78 18.27
CA LEU A 260 5.63 12.05 18.56
C LEU A 260 6.12 10.99 19.57
N GLY A 261 7.00 10.11 19.12
CA GLY A 261 7.67 9.11 19.93
C GLY A 261 8.81 9.74 20.71
N VAL A 262 8.63 9.97 22.00
CA VAL A 262 9.66 10.55 22.86
C VAL A 262 10.52 9.41 23.41
N MET A 263 11.79 9.38 23.02
CA MET A 263 12.75 8.34 23.42
C MET A 263 13.18 8.55 24.86
N THR A 264 12.37 8.01 25.80
CA THR A 264 12.58 8.11 27.24
C THR A 264 13.34 6.91 27.81
N TYR A 265 14.41 6.55 27.13
CA TYR A 265 15.41 5.57 27.50
C TYR A 265 16.80 6.14 27.18
N ASP A 266 17.84 5.41 27.57
CA ASP A 266 19.24 5.81 27.39
C ASP A 266 19.58 7.14 28.06
N PHE A 267 18.98 7.40 29.22
CA PHE A 267 19.42 8.48 30.12
C PHE A 267 20.74 8.15 30.80
N THR A 268 21.00 6.86 30.99
CA THR A 268 22.30 6.26 31.27
C THR A 268 22.53 5.14 30.25
N GLY A 269 23.76 4.70 30.03
CA GLY A 269 23.96 3.60 29.10
C GLY A 269 25.41 3.22 28.84
N SER A 270 25.63 2.69 27.66
CA SER A 270 26.84 1.93 27.32
C SER A 270 28.09 2.78 27.08
N TRP A 271 28.02 4.11 27.06
CA TRP A 271 29.18 4.96 26.80
C TRP A 271 30.01 5.22 28.06
N ASP A 272 31.31 5.45 27.90
CA ASP A 272 32.30 5.48 29.00
C ASP A 272 31.96 6.47 30.11
N ARG A 273 31.42 7.63 29.71
CA ARG A 273 31.10 8.74 30.61
C ARG A 273 29.70 8.65 31.17
N SER A 274 28.98 7.54 30.95
CA SER A 274 27.65 7.38 31.50
C SER A 274 27.69 7.42 33.02
N PRO A 275 26.75 8.13 33.68
CA PRO A 275 26.47 7.86 35.08
C PRO A 275 25.95 6.43 35.24
N VAL A 276 26.21 5.83 36.40
CA VAL A 276 25.62 4.55 36.79
C VAL A 276 24.25 4.80 37.41
N GLY A 277 23.23 4.15 36.86
CA GLY A 277 21.86 4.31 37.30
C GLY A 277 20.86 3.80 36.28
N PRO A 278 19.55 3.90 36.57
CA PRO A 278 18.50 3.48 35.66
C PRO A 278 18.48 4.31 34.38
N HIS A 279 18.43 3.63 33.22
CA HIS A 279 18.40 4.31 31.92
C HIS A 279 17.01 4.78 31.48
N SER A 280 15.95 4.38 32.17
CA SER A 280 14.55 4.65 31.79
C SER A 280 13.66 4.94 33.01
N ALA A 281 14.20 5.49 34.10
CA ALA A 281 13.42 5.71 35.33
C ALA A 281 12.10 6.46 35.06
N LEU A 282 10.98 5.97 35.60
CA LEU A 282 9.69 6.64 35.45
C LEU A 282 9.72 8.01 36.13
N LEU A 283 10.06 8.00 37.43
CA LEU A 283 10.08 9.20 38.27
C LEU A 283 11.46 9.83 38.29
N LYS A 284 11.48 11.14 38.53
CA LYS A 284 12.72 11.89 38.69
C LYS A 284 13.53 11.39 39.89
N ILE A 285 14.82 11.18 39.68
CA ILE A 285 15.81 10.98 40.75
C ILE A 285 16.22 12.37 41.25
N ARG A 286 16.19 12.59 42.56
CA ARG A 286 16.44 13.92 43.16
C ARG A 286 17.64 13.88 44.09
N SER A 287 18.34 15.01 44.21
CA SER A 287 19.37 15.21 45.22
C SER A 287 18.77 15.25 46.63
N GLU A 288 19.60 15.01 47.64
CA GLU A 288 19.18 15.03 49.05
C GLU A 288 18.44 16.34 49.40
N ASP A 289 18.97 17.49 48.99
CA ASP A 289 18.40 18.82 49.28
C ASP A 289 17.05 19.11 48.58
N THR A 290 16.71 18.34 47.55
CA THR A 290 15.45 18.49 46.81
C THR A 290 14.47 17.34 47.03
N SER A 291 14.94 16.20 47.53
CA SER A 291 14.12 15.04 47.86
C SER A 291 13.22 15.25 49.09
N ASP A 292 13.64 16.07 50.07
CA ASP A 292 12.83 16.40 51.24
C ASP A 292 11.51 17.13 50.89
N ILE A 293 11.39 17.65 49.67
CA ILE A 293 10.19 18.34 49.18
C ILE A 293 9.06 17.35 48.85
N ARG A 294 9.40 16.09 48.47
CA ARG A 294 8.44 15.01 48.20
C ARG A 294 8.99 13.67 48.71
N GLU A 295 8.37 13.14 49.77
CA GLU A 295 8.80 11.94 50.51
C GLU A 295 9.01 10.69 49.64
N SER A 296 8.39 10.61 48.45
CA SER A 296 8.47 9.45 47.55
C SER A 296 9.70 9.43 46.63
N ASP A 297 10.55 10.44 46.66
CA ASP A 297 11.60 10.61 45.65
C ASP A 297 12.84 9.76 45.93
N VAL A 298 13.46 9.23 44.86
CA VAL A 298 14.68 8.42 44.97
C VAL A 298 15.90 9.33 45.08
N TYR A 299 16.72 9.09 46.11
CA TYR A 299 17.93 9.84 46.39
C TYR A 299 19.07 9.55 45.39
N GLN A 300 19.53 10.59 44.70
CA GLN A 300 20.63 10.52 43.73
C GLN A 300 21.93 10.02 44.39
N GLU A 301 22.17 10.38 45.64
CA GLU A 301 23.37 10.04 46.41
C GLU A 301 23.49 8.53 46.67
N THR A 302 22.40 7.77 46.53
CA THR A 302 22.44 6.31 46.66
C THR A 302 23.22 5.63 45.53
N TYR A 303 23.43 6.31 44.40
CA TYR A 303 24.23 5.82 43.28
C TYR A 303 25.71 6.20 43.37
N LEU A 304 26.09 7.14 44.25
CA LEU A 304 27.49 7.57 44.42
C LEU A 304 28.47 6.42 44.70
N PRO A 305 28.16 5.44 45.57
CA PRO A 305 29.07 4.32 45.83
C PRO A 305 29.29 3.42 44.60
N GLU A 306 28.38 3.48 43.62
CA GLU A 306 28.38 2.69 42.38
C GLU A 306 29.02 3.40 41.20
N GLN A 307 29.45 4.66 41.36
CA GLN A 307 29.98 5.43 40.25
C GLN A 307 31.45 5.09 39.95
N HIS A 308 31.77 4.87 38.67
CA HIS A 308 33.15 4.58 38.21
C HIS A 308 33.99 5.83 37.94
N GLY A 309 33.53 7.03 38.26
CA GLY A 309 34.20 8.31 37.97
C GLY A 309 33.51 9.50 38.62
N SER A 310 33.91 10.72 38.30
CA SER A 310 33.12 11.90 38.68
C SER A 310 31.79 11.90 37.91
N TRP A 311 30.72 12.42 38.52
CA TRP A 311 29.49 12.67 37.79
C TRP A 311 29.76 13.58 36.57
N PRO A 312 29.06 13.38 35.45
CA PRO A 312 29.17 14.29 34.30
C PRO A 312 28.70 15.69 34.72
N GLY A 313 29.63 16.64 34.81
CA GLY A 313 29.28 18.05 35.04
C GLY A 313 28.75 18.71 33.75
N PRO A 314 28.01 19.83 33.86
CA PRO A 314 27.61 20.62 32.71
C PRO A 314 28.85 21.01 31.90
N ARG A 315 28.83 20.77 30.58
CA ARG A 315 29.87 21.22 29.64
C ARG A 315 29.78 22.75 29.45
N THR A 316 29.91 23.52 30.50
CA THR A 316 30.15 24.97 30.40
C THR A 316 31.64 25.19 30.52
N GLY A 317 32.27 25.77 29.51
CA GLY A 317 33.69 26.16 29.50
C GLY A 317 34.02 27.31 30.47
N GLY A 318 33.62 27.19 31.73
CA GLY A 318 33.85 28.17 32.80
C GLY A 318 33.72 27.49 34.16
N SER A 319 34.41 28.04 35.16
CA SER A 319 34.45 27.53 36.53
C SER A 319 33.06 27.52 37.18
N SER A 320 32.30 26.43 37.04
CA SER A 320 31.18 26.13 37.92
C SER A 320 31.72 25.51 39.21
N THR A 321 31.07 25.80 40.33
CA THR A 321 31.41 25.19 41.63
C THR A 321 30.66 23.87 41.80
N GLU A 322 31.18 22.95 42.64
CA GLU A 322 30.55 21.64 42.91
C GLU A 322 29.07 21.75 43.35
N ALA A 323 28.65 22.88 43.92
CA ALA A 323 27.27 23.14 44.32
C ALA A 323 26.31 23.38 43.14
N ASP A 324 26.77 23.91 42.00
CA ASP A 324 25.95 24.08 40.78
C ASP A 324 25.71 22.75 40.04
N ASN A 325 26.45 21.70 40.42
CA ASN A 325 26.45 20.40 39.76
C ASN A 325 25.46 19.40 40.38
N ILE A 326 24.85 19.72 41.53
CA ILE A 326 23.98 18.80 42.31
C ILE A 326 22.49 18.99 42.02
N GLU A 327 22.03 20.19 41.62
CA GLU A 327 20.62 20.38 41.19
C GLU A 327 20.32 19.83 39.78
N ASN A 328 21.37 19.57 39.01
CA ASN A 328 21.28 18.99 37.68
C ASN A 328 21.40 17.46 37.80
N ASN A 329 20.30 16.79 38.15
CA ASN A 329 20.24 15.34 38.12
C ASN A 329 20.70 14.83 36.73
N PRO A 330 21.82 14.09 36.64
CA PRO A 330 22.36 13.58 35.39
C PRO A 330 21.64 12.30 34.92
N VAL A 331 20.81 11.69 35.78
CA VAL A 331 20.00 10.51 35.46
C VAL A 331 18.55 10.94 35.26
N LEU A 332 18.22 11.32 34.03
CA LEU A 332 16.92 11.86 33.66
C LEU A 332 15.81 10.79 33.75
N SER A 333 14.55 11.24 33.68
CA SER A 333 13.37 10.37 33.82
C SER A 333 12.34 10.56 32.70
N VAL A 334 11.41 9.61 32.59
CA VAL A 334 10.23 9.69 31.72
C VAL A 334 9.38 10.90 32.10
N GLU A 335 9.18 11.14 33.41
CA GLU A 335 8.46 12.30 33.95
C GLU A 335 9.11 13.63 33.53
N ASP A 336 10.43 13.79 33.70
CA ASP A 336 11.16 14.99 33.26
C ASP A 336 10.98 15.26 31.76
N SER A 337 11.05 14.20 30.96
CA SER A 337 10.93 14.29 29.50
C SER A 337 9.52 14.69 29.07
N LEU A 338 8.50 14.10 29.70
CA LEU A 338 7.10 14.43 29.44
C LEU A 338 6.82 15.91 29.77
N TRP A 339 7.36 16.41 30.89
CA TRP A 339 7.21 17.80 31.31
C TRP A 339 7.88 18.77 30.36
N TYR A 340 9.10 18.46 29.96
CA TYR A 340 9.80 19.24 28.95
C TYR A 340 8.99 19.35 27.65
N TRP A 341 8.41 18.25 27.18
CA TRP A 341 7.65 18.25 25.93
C TRP A 341 6.28 18.91 26.05
N THR A 342 5.56 18.72 27.15
CA THR A 342 4.10 18.99 27.19
C THR A 342 3.67 20.12 28.10
N ASN A 343 4.42 20.43 29.16
CA ASN A 343 3.97 21.37 30.17
C ASN A 343 4.36 22.81 29.79
N PRO A 344 3.38 23.73 29.61
CA PRO A 344 3.65 25.10 29.17
C PRO A 344 4.35 25.97 30.22
N LEU A 345 4.35 25.51 31.47
CA LEU A 345 4.99 26.16 32.60
C LEU A 345 6.35 25.53 32.93
N PHE A 346 6.75 24.47 32.23
CA PHE A 346 8.07 23.88 32.36
C PHE A 346 9.15 24.86 31.92
N VAL A 347 10.13 25.06 32.78
CA VAL A 347 11.29 25.93 32.53
C VAL A 347 12.53 25.34 33.22
N ASN A 348 13.60 25.14 32.45
CA ASN A 348 14.91 24.68 32.93
C ASN A 348 16.03 25.61 32.45
N HIS A 349 17.29 25.30 32.73
CA HIS A 349 18.44 26.16 32.39
C HIS A 349 18.62 26.43 30.88
N GLN A 350 18.08 25.58 29.98
CA GLN A 350 18.08 25.79 28.53
C GLN A 350 16.83 26.52 28.02
N GLY A 351 15.86 26.83 28.88
CA GLY A 351 14.67 27.64 28.57
C GLY A 351 13.36 26.94 28.88
N ALA A 352 12.29 27.45 28.27
CA ALA A 352 10.94 26.90 28.42
C ALA A 352 10.76 25.59 27.64
N GLY A 353 9.81 24.76 28.09
CA GLY A 353 9.39 23.53 27.42
C GLY A 353 8.73 23.75 26.05
N GLN A 354 8.35 22.64 25.40
CA GLN A 354 7.91 22.63 24.01
C GLN A 354 6.41 22.85 23.80
N GLN A 355 5.59 22.61 24.84
CA GLN A 355 4.13 22.82 24.82
C GLN A 355 3.37 21.95 23.81
N VAL A 356 3.88 20.75 23.51
CA VAL A 356 3.22 19.76 22.67
C VAL A 356 2.02 19.17 23.40
N ALA A 357 0.91 18.96 22.69
CA ALA A 357 -0.27 18.34 23.26
C ALA A 357 0.03 16.91 23.73
N ARG A 358 -0.44 16.53 24.93
CA ARG A 358 -0.15 15.21 25.52
C ARG A 358 -0.69 14.07 24.67
N ASP A 359 -1.84 14.28 24.06
CA ASP A 359 -2.48 13.35 23.14
C ASP A 359 -1.72 13.20 21.80
N LYS A 360 -0.53 13.78 21.65
CA LYS A 360 0.44 13.47 20.58
C LYS A 360 1.59 12.60 21.04
N ILE A 361 1.81 12.42 22.35
CA ILE A 361 3.01 11.78 22.88
C ILE A 361 2.82 10.27 23.02
N ALA A 362 3.79 9.50 22.52
CA ALA A 362 4.06 8.14 22.97
C ALA A 362 5.46 8.11 23.61
N ALA A 363 5.63 7.47 24.77
CA ALA A 363 6.92 7.51 25.48
C ALA A 363 7.65 6.16 25.44
N GLY A 364 8.98 6.24 25.45
CA GLY A 364 9.90 5.12 25.28
C GLY A 364 9.87 4.08 26.40
N VAL A 365 9.82 2.81 26.01
CA VAL A 365 10.05 1.64 26.89
C VAL A 365 11.16 0.77 26.28
N PRO A 366 12.32 0.64 26.94
CA PRO A 366 13.39 -0.22 26.46
C PRO A 366 13.10 -1.69 26.80
N VAL A 367 13.37 -2.60 25.87
CA VAL A 367 13.37 -4.06 26.09
C VAL A 367 14.83 -4.56 26.13
N TYR A 368 15.68 -3.79 26.79
CA TYR A 368 17.11 -4.07 26.98
C TYR A 368 17.57 -3.36 28.25
N GLY A 369 18.83 -3.57 28.62
CA GLY A 369 19.45 -2.91 29.75
C GLY A 369 20.97 -2.86 29.63
N TYR A 370 21.60 -2.36 30.68
CA TYR A 370 23.05 -2.17 30.75
C TYR A 370 23.63 -2.76 32.03
N ASP A 371 24.72 -3.51 31.91
CA ASP A 371 25.52 -3.97 33.05
C ASP A 371 26.71 -3.03 33.25
N PHE A 372 26.64 -2.20 34.28
CA PHE A 372 27.72 -1.25 34.60
C PHE A 372 28.97 -1.93 35.18
N SER A 373 28.89 -3.20 35.55
CA SER A 373 30.05 -3.96 36.02
C SER A 373 30.87 -4.60 34.89
N ALA A 374 30.31 -4.68 33.68
CA ALA A 374 30.89 -5.43 32.56
C ALA A 374 31.30 -4.50 31.40
N ALA A 375 32.39 -4.86 30.73
CA ALA A 375 32.82 -4.17 29.50
C ALA A 375 31.93 -4.59 28.32
N LYS A 376 31.91 -3.77 27.27
CA LYS A 376 31.31 -4.15 25.99
C LYS A 376 31.89 -5.46 25.46
N ASP A 377 31.09 -6.13 24.63
CA ASP A 377 31.58 -7.28 23.89
C ASP A 377 32.64 -6.82 22.86
N PRO A 378 33.64 -7.66 22.53
CA PRO A 378 34.64 -7.33 21.51
C PRO A 378 33.96 -7.05 20.16
N ASP A 379 34.49 -6.07 19.43
CA ASP A 379 34.05 -5.79 18.06
C ASP A 379 34.38 -6.98 17.15
N ASP A 380 33.37 -7.47 16.43
CA ASP A 380 33.49 -8.72 15.64
C ASP A 380 34.52 -8.63 14.51
N LEU A 381 34.87 -7.41 14.05
CA LEU A 381 35.80 -7.18 12.96
C LEU A 381 37.24 -7.00 13.43
N THR A 382 37.43 -6.30 14.54
CA THR A 382 38.75 -5.88 15.05
C THR A 382 39.20 -6.73 16.25
N GLY A 383 38.27 -7.37 16.96
CA GLY A 383 38.51 -8.05 18.23
C GLY A 383 38.83 -7.11 19.39
N GLU A 384 38.82 -5.79 19.16
CA GLU A 384 39.05 -4.79 20.19
C GLU A 384 37.80 -4.65 21.06
N VAL A 385 37.99 -4.48 22.37
CA VAL A 385 36.88 -4.17 23.27
C VAL A 385 36.70 -2.65 23.26
N PRO A 386 35.65 -2.10 22.63
CA PRO A 386 35.40 -0.68 22.67
C PRO A 386 35.15 -0.25 24.11
N PRO A 387 35.56 0.96 24.49
CA PRO A 387 35.34 1.39 25.85
C PRO A 387 33.83 1.55 26.13
N GLY A 388 33.46 1.35 27.38
CA GLY A 388 32.10 1.49 27.87
C GLY A 388 31.52 0.23 28.51
N TYR A 389 30.21 0.26 28.72
CA TYR A 389 29.47 -0.76 29.48
C TYR A 389 28.71 -1.73 28.57
N LYS A 390 28.50 -2.95 29.07
CA LYS A 390 27.82 -4.02 28.35
C LYS A 390 26.34 -3.71 28.13
N VAL A 391 25.84 -4.01 26.94
CA VAL A 391 24.41 -3.98 26.60
C VAL A 391 23.84 -5.38 26.70
N LEU A 392 22.66 -5.52 27.29
CA LEU A 392 21.99 -6.80 27.48
C LEU A 392 20.57 -6.73 26.91
N ARG A 393 20.22 -7.66 26.04
CA ARG A 393 18.83 -7.83 25.57
C ARG A 393 18.02 -8.47 26.69
N TYR A 394 16.76 -8.09 26.85
CA TYR A 394 15.93 -8.62 27.93
C TYR A 394 15.80 -10.15 27.91
N LYS A 395 15.69 -10.77 26.73
CA LYS A 395 15.71 -12.23 26.58
C LYS A 395 16.99 -12.90 27.07
N ASP A 396 18.15 -12.29 26.83
CA ASP A 396 19.44 -12.83 27.29
C ASP A 396 19.56 -12.68 28.81
N LEU A 397 19.10 -11.54 29.33
CA LEU A 397 19.03 -11.30 30.77
C LEU A 397 18.18 -12.36 31.47
N LEU A 398 17.03 -12.74 30.89
CA LEU A 398 16.19 -13.81 31.44
C LEU A 398 16.82 -15.21 31.32
N ALA A 399 17.70 -15.43 30.35
CA ALA A 399 18.44 -16.68 30.24
C ALA A 399 19.49 -16.79 31.37
N GLU A 400 20.15 -15.69 31.72
CA GLU A 400 21.15 -15.63 32.80
C GLU A 400 20.51 -15.53 34.19
N PHE A 401 19.45 -14.73 34.32
CA PHE A 401 18.68 -14.47 35.53
C PHE A 401 17.19 -14.80 35.29
N PRO A 402 16.76 -16.07 35.47
CA PRO A 402 15.39 -16.51 35.15
C PRO A 402 14.25 -15.74 35.84
N ASP A 403 14.56 -15.09 36.96
CA ASP A 403 13.66 -14.29 37.78
C ASP A 403 13.75 -12.77 37.51
N ALA A 404 14.53 -12.33 36.52
CA ALA A 404 14.71 -10.91 36.19
C ALA A 404 13.38 -10.17 35.92
N HIS A 405 12.39 -10.85 35.33
CA HIS A 405 11.04 -10.31 35.13
C HIS A 405 10.32 -9.85 36.42
N ARG A 406 10.81 -10.24 37.60
CA ARG A 406 10.28 -9.86 38.92
C ARG A 406 11.25 -8.99 39.72
N ALA A 407 12.33 -8.51 39.10
CA ALA A 407 13.30 -7.67 39.77
C ALA A 407 12.66 -6.34 40.18
N GLY A 408 12.64 -6.05 41.48
CA GLY A 408 12.16 -4.78 41.99
C GLY A 408 12.97 -3.62 41.39
N ASN A 409 12.27 -2.55 40.99
CA ASN A 409 12.86 -1.37 40.33
C ASN A 409 13.64 -1.69 39.03
N ALA A 410 13.38 -2.85 38.41
CA ALA A 410 14.09 -3.32 37.22
C ALA A 410 15.63 -3.24 37.36
N ASN A 411 16.13 -3.66 38.52
CA ASN A 411 17.55 -3.65 38.83
C ASN A 411 18.01 -4.99 39.42
N ILE A 412 19.12 -5.51 38.91
CA ILE A 412 19.81 -6.70 39.43
C ILE A 412 21.17 -6.26 39.95
N LYS A 413 21.40 -6.46 41.25
CA LYS A 413 22.69 -6.22 41.92
C LYS A 413 23.18 -7.50 42.54
N VAL A 414 24.33 -7.97 42.09
CA VAL A 414 25.03 -9.13 42.65
C VAL A 414 26.32 -8.64 43.31
N PRO A 415 26.47 -8.73 44.64
CA PRO A 415 27.71 -8.32 45.32
C PRO A 415 28.94 -9.07 44.79
N GLY A 416 30.07 -8.38 44.63
CA GLY A 416 31.30 -8.98 44.12
C GLY A 416 32.51 -8.04 44.18
N SER A 417 33.65 -8.49 43.66
CA SER A 417 34.83 -7.64 43.42
C SER A 417 35.26 -7.89 41.98
N THR A 418 34.90 -7.00 41.07
CA THR A 418 35.19 -7.13 39.65
C THR A 418 36.21 -6.09 39.21
N PRO A 419 37.17 -6.44 38.34
CA PRO A 419 37.98 -5.45 37.66
C PRO A 419 37.07 -4.46 36.95
N ARG A 420 37.37 -3.17 37.05
CA ARG A 420 36.59 -2.14 36.35
C ARG A 420 36.66 -2.40 34.83
N PRO A 421 35.56 -2.16 34.09
CA PRO A 421 35.56 -2.29 32.63
C PRO A 421 36.54 -1.30 31.99
N ALA A 422 36.91 -1.56 30.74
CA ALA A 422 37.76 -0.66 29.96
C ALA A 422 37.03 0.68 29.72
N LEU A 423 37.40 1.71 30.48
CA LEU A 423 36.82 3.05 30.45
C LEU A 423 37.96 4.08 30.30
N ASN A 424 37.66 5.23 29.69
CA ASN A 424 38.60 6.34 29.60
C ASN A 424 38.90 6.97 30.98
N GLU A 425 40.16 7.35 31.23
CA GLU A 425 40.60 7.99 32.49
C GLU A 425 39.98 9.39 32.72
N PRO A 426 39.85 9.86 33.99
CA PRO A 426 40.33 9.25 35.24
C PRO A 426 39.31 8.32 35.92
N LEU A 427 39.77 7.15 36.36
CA LEU A 427 38.99 6.19 37.14
C LEU A 427 39.43 6.22 38.62
N PRO A 428 38.50 6.07 39.58
CA PRO A 428 38.85 5.91 40.98
C PRO A 428 39.62 4.58 41.17
N PRO A 429 40.64 4.55 42.05
CA PRO A 429 41.43 3.35 42.27
C PRO A 429 40.61 2.22 42.89
N GLY A 430 40.94 0.97 42.56
CA GLY A 430 40.33 -0.25 43.13
C GLY A 430 39.31 -0.94 42.24
N ASP A 431 38.77 -2.06 42.71
CA ASP A 431 37.77 -2.88 42.02
C ASP A 431 36.36 -2.28 42.11
N TYR A 432 35.46 -2.73 41.25
CA TYR A 432 34.04 -2.44 41.32
C TYR A 432 33.33 -3.39 42.31
N PRO A 433 32.42 -2.90 43.18
CA PRO A 433 31.90 -3.68 44.31
C PRO A 433 30.76 -4.66 43.93
N TYR A 434 30.51 -4.86 42.64
CA TYR A 434 29.46 -5.74 42.16
C TYR A 434 29.99 -6.69 41.08
N ALA A 435 29.56 -7.96 41.16
CA ALA A 435 29.69 -8.92 40.07
C ALA A 435 28.77 -8.58 38.90
N HIS A 436 27.59 -8.03 39.20
CA HIS A 436 26.61 -7.51 38.23
C HIS A 436 25.90 -6.30 38.80
N ASN A 437 25.75 -5.23 38.01
CA ASN A 437 24.92 -4.08 38.34
C ASN A 437 24.11 -3.67 37.10
N ILE A 438 22.94 -4.29 36.95
CA ILE A 438 22.17 -4.26 35.71
C ILE A 438 20.91 -3.42 35.92
N TYR A 439 20.70 -2.43 35.06
CA TYR A 439 19.45 -1.67 34.98
C TYR A 439 18.77 -1.95 33.65
N PHE A 440 17.47 -2.23 33.67
CA PHE A 440 16.69 -2.68 32.52
C PHE A 440 15.19 -2.36 32.74
N GLU A 441 14.29 -3.09 32.08
CA GLU A 441 12.84 -2.98 32.23
C GLU A 441 12.20 -4.32 32.61
N THR A 442 11.13 -4.30 33.41
CA THR A 442 10.30 -5.47 33.73
C THR A 442 8.86 -5.27 33.25
N PRO A 443 8.04 -6.32 33.15
CA PRO A 443 6.61 -6.17 32.86
C PRO A 443 5.92 -5.19 33.81
N ASP A 444 6.20 -5.28 35.12
CA ASP A 444 5.57 -4.43 36.14
C ASP A 444 6.01 -2.96 36.00
N THR A 445 7.30 -2.69 35.80
CA THR A 445 7.80 -1.31 35.64
C THR A 445 7.33 -0.69 34.32
N ALA A 446 7.24 -1.48 33.24
CA ALA A 446 6.71 -1.03 31.95
C ALA A 446 5.22 -0.70 32.03
N VAL A 447 4.42 -1.56 32.67
CA VAL A 447 2.99 -1.30 32.89
C VAL A 447 2.79 -0.08 33.80
N THR A 448 3.60 0.08 34.85
CA THR A 448 3.55 1.28 35.71
C THR A 448 3.79 2.57 34.92
N LYS A 449 4.70 2.54 33.93
CA LYS A 449 4.90 3.67 33.01
C LYS A 449 3.70 3.90 32.10
N LEU A 450 3.12 2.84 31.54
CA LEU A 450 1.93 2.95 30.70
C LEU A 450 0.75 3.53 31.49
N ASP A 451 0.52 3.06 32.72
CA ASP A 451 -0.54 3.57 33.60
C ASP A 451 -0.33 5.07 33.89
N PHE A 452 0.91 5.47 34.15
CA PHE A 452 1.26 6.89 34.26
C PHE A 452 0.88 7.65 32.99
N LEU A 453 1.33 7.18 31.82
CA LEU A 453 1.06 7.81 30.52
C LEU A 453 -0.44 7.89 30.19
N GLN A 454 -1.21 6.87 30.53
CA GLN A 454 -2.66 6.88 30.38
C GLN A 454 -3.31 7.94 31.24
N ASN A 455 -2.93 8.03 32.52
CA ASN A 455 -3.50 8.98 33.46
C ASN A 455 -3.22 10.44 33.06
N VAL A 456 -2.06 10.71 32.46
CA VAL A 456 -1.71 12.06 32.00
C VAL A 456 -2.34 12.42 30.65
N GLY A 457 -2.94 11.45 29.95
CA GLY A 457 -3.57 11.62 28.63
C GLY A 457 -2.62 11.48 27.44
N ALA A 458 -1.51 10.74 27.59
CA ALA A 458 -0.62 10.40 26.48
C ALA A 458 -1.18 9.25 25.62
N GLN A 459 -0.73 9.13 24.37
CA GLN A 459 -1.26 8.15 23.42
C GLN A 459 -0.84 6.71 23.74
N GLY A 460 0.31 6.49 24.39
CA GLY A 460 0.80 5.15 24.71
C GLY A 460 2.32 5.06 24.80
N VAL A 461 2.85 3.91 24.38
CA VAL A 461 4.29 3.57 24.50
C VAL A 461 4.91 3.27 23.15
N ILE A 462 6.20 3.59 23.02
CA ILE A 462 7.06 3.25 21.89
C ILE A 462 8.24 2.40 22.38
N ILE A 463 8.49 1.26 21.73
CA ILE A 463 9.34 0.20 22.26
C ILE A 463 10.59 0.02 21.39
N TRP A 464 11.75 0.02 22.04
CA TRP A 464 13.04 -0.36 21.46
C TRP A 464 13.58 -1.62 22.15
N GLU A 465 13.65 -2.79 21.52
CA GLU A 465 13.11 -3.17 20.22
C GLU A 465 12.42 -4.53 20.32
N LEU A 466 11.52 -4.82 19.38
CA LEU A 466 10.61 -5.98 19.39
C LEU A 466 11.35 -7.31 19.59
N SER A 467 12.54 -7.46 18.99
CA SER A 467 13.29 -8.73 18.98
C SER A 467 13.94 -9.11 20.31
N ASN A 468 13.95 -8.19 21.28
CA ASN A 468 14.61 -8.41 22.56
C ASN A 468 13.68 -9.01 23.61
N ASP A 469 12.37 -9.04 23.37
CA ASP A 469 11.42 -9.61 24.32
C ASP A 469 11.44 -11.14 24.29
N VAL A 470 10.81 -11.74 25.30
CA VAL A 470 10.41 -13.14 25.31
C VAL A 470 8.93 -13.23 25.04
N TRP A 471 8.47 -14.26 24.32
CA TRP A 471 7.04 -14.46 24.01
C TRP A 471 6.31 -15.35 25.03
N ASP A 472 6.81 -15.39 26.28
CA ASP A 472 6.17 -16.07 27.40
C ASP A 472 5.12 -15.16 28.07
N ASN A 473 3.92 -15.70 28.31
CA ASN A 473 2.78 -14.94 28.85
C ASN A 473 3.03 -14.27 30.21
N SER A 474 3.95 -14.79 31.02
CA SER A 474 4.26 -14.30 32.37
C SER A 474 5.51 -13.42 32.45
N LYS A 475 6.31 -13.39 31.38
CA LYS A 475 7.62 -12.70 31.37
C LYS A 475 7.75 -11.61 30.31
N SER A 476 6.93 -11.67 29.26
CA SER A 476 6.92 -10.71 28.16
C SER A 476 6.57 -9.31 28.66
N ILE A 477 7.40 -8.34 28.33
CA ILE A 477 7.12 -6.93 28.59
C ILE A 477 6.03 -6.43 27.63
N ILE A 478 6.10 -6.83 26.36
CA ILE A 478 5.20 -6.35 25.30
C ILE A 478 3.78 -6.87 25.50
N LYS A 479 3.60 -8.16 25.83
CA LYS A 479 2.27 -8.72 26.16
C LYS A 479 1.66 -8.04 27.38
N ALA A 480 2.48 -7.73 28.40
CA ALA A 480 2.00 -7.03 29.59
C ALA A 480 1.53 -5.61 29.26
N LEU A 481 2.30 -4.87 28.46
CA LEU A 481 1.92 -3.54 27.96
C LEU A 481 0.62 -3.59 27.14
N TYR A 482 0.48 -4.53 26.21
CA TYR A 482 -0.72 -4.68 25.37
C TYR A 482 -2.00 -4.91 26.19
N ARG A 483 -1.93 -5.80 27.18
CA ARG A 483 -3.06 -6.09 28.08
C ARG A 483 -3.44 -4.89 28.94
N ALA A 484 -2.44 -4.16 29.45
CA ALA A 484 -2.67 -2.94 30.23
C ALA A 484 -3.16 -1.76 29.35
N ALA A 485 -2.86 -1.78 28.05
CA ALA A 485 -3.25 -0.74 27.09
C ALA A 485 -4.75 -0.74 26.73
N GLY A 486 -5.55 -1.65 27.28
CA GLY A 486 -7.00 -1.69 27.11
C GLY A 486 -7.48 -2.39 25.85
N HIS A 487 -6.62 -3.17 25.19
CA HIS A 487 -6.98 -4.02 24.03
C HIS A 487 -7.54 -5.38 24.49
N PRO A 488 -8.48 -5.98 23.73
CA PRO A 488 -8.93 -7.34 24.01
C PRO A 488 -7.78 -8.34 23.82
N GLU A 489 -7.78 -9.44 24.59
CA GLU A 489 -6.80 -10.51 24.40
C GLU A 489 -6.90 -11.03 22.96
N PRO A 490 -5.78 -11.14 22.22
CA PRO A 490 -5.83 -11.65 20.85
C PRO A 490 -6.34 -13.09 20.82
N GLU A 491 -7.24 -13.41 19.88
CA GLU A 491 -7.58 -14.81 19.63
C GLU A 491 -6.37 -15.52 19.00
N PRO A 492 -6.04 -16.75 19.44
CA PRO A 492 -5.03 -17.54 18.75
C PRO A 492 -5.44 -17.68 17.29
N ILE A 493 -4.52 -17.38 16.35
CA ILE A 493 -4.75 -17.68 14.94
C ILE A 493 -4.75 -19.21 14.82
N THR A 494 -5.91 -19.83 14.99
CA THR A 494 -6.08 -21.29 14.86
C THR A 494 -6.22 -21.72 13.41
N GLU A 495 -6.53 -20.76 12.51
CA GLU A 495 -6.55 -20.93 11.07
C GLU A 495 -6.04 -19.62 10.42
N PRO A 496 -4.77 -19.54 9.99
CA PRO A 496 -4.29 -18.40 9.22
C PRO A 496 -4.99 -18.38 7.85
N PRO A 497 -5.35 -17.20 7.29
CA PRO A 497 -5.86 -17.13 5.93
C PRO A 497 -4.76 -17.55 4.94
N THR A 498 -5.12 -18.46 4.04
CA THR A 498 -4.21 -19.05 3.06
C THR A 498 -3.92 -18.08 1.92
N VAL A 499 -2.65 -17.68 1.75
CA VAL A 499 -2.14 -17.04 0.52
C VAL A 499 -0.81 -17.70 0.12
N VAL A 500 -0.85 -18.33 -1.07
CA VAL A 500 0.13 -19.03 -1.92
C VAL A 500 1.52 -18.43 -2.12
N ALA A 501 2.58 -19.18 -2.47
CA ALA A 501 2.83 -20.64 -2.59
C ALA A 501 4.32 -20.82 -2.21
N SER A 502 4.62 -21.63 -1.20
CA SER A 502 5.98 -21.86 -0.71
C SER A 502 6.52 -23.22 -1.19
N HIS A 503 7.76 -23.22 -1.71
CA HIS A 503 8.72 -24.35 -1.70
C HIS A 503 8.30 -25.69 -2.34
N CYS A 504 7.40 -25.69 -3.31
CA CYS A 504 6.95 -26.94 -3.91
C CYS A 504 7.74 -27.33 -5.17
N LEU A 505 8.33 -28.53 -5.17
CA LEU A 505 9.05 -29.08 -6.32
C LEU A 505 8.18 -30.08 -7.07
N TRP A 506 8.08 -29.92 -8.39
CA TRP A 506 7.54 -30.93 -9.29
C TRP A 506 8.60 -31.99 -9.57
N ASP A 507 8.27 -33.26 -9.29
CA ASP A 507 9.18 -34.40 -9.53
C ASP A 507 8.43 -35.68 -9.96
N SER A 508 9.10 -36.55 -10.73
CA SER A 508 8.51 -37.72 -11.42
C SER A 508 8.49 -39.02 -10.59
N VAL A 509 8.61 -38.92 -9.27
CA VAL A 509 8.92 -40.06 -8.38
C VAL A 509 7.91 -41.21 -8.37
N GLY A 510 8.41 -42.42 -8.09
CA GLY A 510 7.60 -43.64 -7.94
C GLY A 510 6.98 -43.82 -6.54
N PHE A 511 6.15 -44.85 -6.39
CA PHE A 511 5.34 -45.16 -5.19
C PHE A 511 6.10 -45.15 -3.83
N LEU A 512 7.42 -45.37 -3.83
CA LEU A 512 8.24 -45.45 -2.61
C LEU A 512 8.95 -44.14 -2.24
N GLY A 513 8.67 -43.03 -2.92
CA GLY A 513 9.28 -41.72 -2.63
C GLY A 513 10.75 -41.60 -3.08
N PHE A 514 11.21 -42.52 -3.93
CA PHE A 514 12.47 -42.41 -4.64
C PHE A 514 12.18 -42.12 -6.11
N SER A 515 12.96 -41.24 -6.72
CA SER A 515 12.91 -41.05 -8.17
C SER A 515 13.18 -42.38 -8.87
N THR A 516 12.25 -42.80 -9.72
CA THR A 516 12.36 -44.03 -10.51
C THR A 516 12.84 -43.76 -11.93
N ASP A 517 12.92 -42.49 -12.35
CA ASP A 517 13.24 -42.07 -13.71
C ASP A 517 14.30 -40.96 -13.71
N ALA A 518 15.05 -40.81 -14.79
CA ALA A 518 16.06 -39.75 -14.92
C ALA A 518 15.44 -38.36 -15.18
N LEU A 519 14.12 -38.29 -15.39
CA LEU A 519 13.37 -37.09 -15.76
C LEU A 519 12.81 -36.36 -14.54
N GLN A 520 12.78 -35.03 -14.58
CA GLN A 520 12.05 -34.23 -13.59
C GLN A 520 10.51 -34.38 -13.75
N PHE A 521 10.04 -34.58 -14.97
CA PHE A 521 8.64 -34.81 -15.29
C PHE A 521 8.49 -36.14 -16.04
N GLN A 522 7.48 -36.92 -15.66
CA GLN A 522 7.12 -38.13 -16.38
C GLN A 522 6.58 -37.75 -17.77
N ASP A 523 7.16 -38.30 -18.84
CA ASP A 523 6.61 -38.19 -20.21
C ASP A 523 5.47 -39.20 -20.36
N ASP A 524 4.24 -38.70 -20.50
CA ASP A 524 3.01 -39.51 -20.62
C ASP A 524 2.58 -39.71 -22.07
N ASP A 525 3.52 -39.55 -23.02
CA ASP A 525 3.33 -39.70 -24.46
C ASP A 525 2.46 -38.63 -25.14
N ILE A 526 2.36 -38.76 -26.47
CA ILE A 526 1.54 -37.89 -27.32
C ILE A 526 0.07 -38.21 -27.08
N ILE A 527 -0.65 -37.25 -26.48
CA ILE A 527 -2.08 -37.39 -26.20
C ILE A 527 -2.96 -36.94 -27.37
N ARG A 528 -2.46 -36.06 -28.24
CA ARG A 528 -3.09 -35.64 -29.50
C ARG A 528 -2.04 -35.05 -30.46
N PRO A 529 -2.30 -34.98 -31.78
CA PRO A 529 -1.31 -34.49 -32.74
C PRO A 529 -0.72 -33.13 -32.32
N GLY A 530 0.60 -33.07 -32.17
CA GLY A 530 1.31 -31.85 -31.76
C GLY A 530 1.25 -31.52 -30.27
N VAL A 531 0.71 -32.38 -29.40
CA VAL A 531 0.68 -32.19 -27.94
C VAL A 531 1.13 -33.45 -27.22
N ARG A 532 2.18 -33.30 -26.42
CA ARG A 532 2.71 -34.33 -25.53
C ARG A 532 2.38 -33.98 -24.09
N GLN A 533 1.93 -34.96 -23.31
CA GLN A 533 1.62 -34.77 -21.91
C GLN A 533 2.85 -35.05 -21.04
N PHE A 534 3.03 -34.24 -20.01
CA PHE A 534 3.96 -34.51 -18.94
C PHE A 534 3.23 -34.46 -17.60
N SER A 535 3.64 -35.27 -16.62
CA SER A 535 3.09 -35.19 -15.28
C SER A 535 4.15 -35.29 -14.19
N ALA A 536 3.85 -34.71 -13.04
CA ALA A 536 4.72 -34.75 -11.87
C ALA A 536 3.89 -34.69 -10.59
N ARG A 537 4.45 -35.24 -9.50
CA ARG A 537 3.92 -35.08 -8.16
C ARG A 537 4.49 -33.83 -7.53
N LEU A 538 3.65 -33.11 -6.78
CA LEU A 538 4.09 -31.96 -6.00
C LEU A 538 4.64 -32.40 -4.64
N TRP A 539 5.85 -31.96 -4.32
CA TRP A 539 6.52 -32.24 -3.04
C TRP A 539 6.65 -30.99 -2.19
N ASN A 540 7.03 -31.18 -0.92
CA ASN A 540 7.29 -30.10 0.04
C ASN A 540 6.09 -29.17 0.28
N ILE A 541 4.87 -29.70 0.16
CA ILE A 541 3.64 -28.97 0.49
C ILE A 541 3.64 -28.67 2.00
N PRO A 542 3.49 -27.40 2.41
CA PRO A 542 3.48 -27.04 3.83
C PRO A 542 2.39 -27.78 4.62
N ASP A 543 2.71 -28.15 5.86
CA ASP A 543 1.75 -28.79 6.77
C ASP A 543 0.53 -27.88 7.00
N GLY A 544 -0.67 -28.43 6.78
CA GLY A 544 -1.94 -27.70 6.93
C GLY A 544 -2.38 -26.89 5.70
N ALA A 545 -1.57 -26.80 4.64
CA ALA A 545 -1.98 -26.15 3.40
C ALA A 545 -2.97 -27.00 2.59
N ASP A 546 -3.86 -26.35 1.82
CA ASP A 546 -4.72 -27.05 0.85
C ASP A 546 -3.86 -27.50 -0.35
N TRP A 547 -3.66 -28.81 -0.47
CA TRP A 547 -2.79 -29.41 -1.49
C TRP A 547 -3.25 -29.11 -2.91
N VAL A 548 -4.56 -28.94 -3.13
CA VAL A 548 -5.10 -28.60 -4.45
C VAL A 548 -4.81 -27.14 -4.76
N ASP A 549 -5.04 -26.24 -3.81
CA ASP A 549 -4.76 -24.81 -3.97
C ASP A 549 -3.26 -24.56 -4.23
N VAL A 550 -2.39 -25.23 -3.47
CA VAL A 550 -0.93 -25.13 -3.64
C VAL A 550 -0.49 -25.64 -5.02
N ALA A 551 -1.04 -26.77 -5.48
CA ALA A 551 -0.78 -27.29 -6.82
C ALA A 551 -1.29 -26.39 -7.94
N GLN A 552 -2.45 -25.74 -7.77
CA GLN A 552 -3.02 -24.81 -8.76
C GLN A 552 -2.19 -23.54 -8.97
N ARG A 553 -1.28 -23.24 -8.05
CA ARG A 553 -0.50 -22.00 -8.05
C ARG A 553 1.00 -22.25 -8.14
N SER A 554 1.40 -23.50 -8.42
CA SER A 554 2.78 -23.94 -8.57
C SER A 554 3.20 -23.98 -10.06
N PRO A 555 4.12 -23.12 -10.52
CA PRO A 555 4.55 -23.08 -11.92
C PRO A 555 5.49 -24.25 -12.30
N ALA A 556 5.74 -24.43 -13.59
CA ALA A 556 6.68 -25.42 -14.13
C ALA A 556 7.35 -24.91 -15.42
N VAL A 557 8.53 -25.44 -15.75
CA VAL A 557 9.18 -25.23 -17.05
C VAL A 557 9.44 -26.59 -17.66
N ILE A 558 8.84 -26.85 -18.82
CA ILE A 558 8.93 -28.15 -19.50
C ILE A 558 9.27 -27.90 -20.97
N ARG A 559 10.39 -28.45 -21.44
CA ARG A 559 10.91 -28.26 -22.81
C ARG A 559 10.93 -26.80 -23.28
N ARG A 560 11.51 -25.90 -22.46
CA ARG A 560 11.61 -24.44 -22.72
C ARG A 560 10.26 -23.72 -22.86
N GLN A 561 9.18 -24.34 -22.40
CA GLN A 561 7.88 -23.71 -22.27
C GLN A 561 7.59 -23.46 -20.80
N TYR A 562 7.18 -22.23 -20.48
CA TYR A 562 6.80 -21.85 -19.13
C TYR A 562 5.32 -22.14 -18.90
N PHE A 563 4.99 -22.78 -17.79
CA PHE A 563 3.64 -23.01 -17.32
C PHE A 563 3.45 -22.25 -16.00
N ASN A 564 2.45 -21.37 -15.94
CA ASN A 564 2.13 -20.68 -14.68
C ASN A 564 1.49 -21.62 -13.63
N ARG A 565 0.92 -22.74 -14.06
CA ARG A 565 0.32 -23.82 -13.26
C ARG A 565 0.10 -25.07 -14.11
N PRO A 566 -0.24 -26.24 -13.53
CA PRO A 566 -0.64 -27.42 -14.29
C PRO A 566 -1.86 -27.18 -15.17
N THR A 567 -1.92 -27.84 -16.33
CA THR A 567 -3.12 -27.86 -17.18
C THR A 567 -4.30 -28.50 -16.44
N ARG A 568 -4.01 -29.49 -15.60
CA ARG A 568 -4.99 -30.19 -14.76
C ARG A 568 -4.32 -30.83 -13.55
N ILE A 569 -5.11 -31.06 -12.51
CA ILE A 569 -4.70 -31.75 -11.29
C ILE A 569 -5.48 -33.05 -11.19
N VAL A 570 -4.75 -34.15 -10.96
CA VAL A 570 -5.31 -35.49 -10.89
C VAL A 570 -4.91 -36.14 -9.57
N ASP A 571 -5.89 -36.60 -8.81
CA ASP A 571 -5.64 -37.46 -7.65
C ASP A 571 -5.42 -38.90 -8.16
N LYS A 572 -4.17 -39.39 -8.05
CA LYS A 572 -3.79 -40.75 -8.43
C LYS A 572 -3.91 -41.73 -7.22
N GLY A 573 -4.72 -41.40 -6.22
CA GLY A 573 -5.02 -42.23 -5.06
C GLY A 573 -3.83 -42.38 -4.11
N ALA A 574 -3.35 -43.61 -3.91
CA ALA A 574 -2.18 -43.86 -3.04
C ALA A 574 -0.88 -43.19 -3.52
N LEU A 575 -0.87 -42.68 -4.76
CA LEU A 575 0.25 -41.95 -5.36
C LEU A 575 0.18 -40.43 -5.15
N GLY A 576 -0.88 -39.92 -4.51
CA GLY A 576 -1.07 -38.50 -4.20
C GLY A 576 -1.62 -37.66 -5.36
N LEU A 577 -1.64 -36.34 -5.17
CA LEU A 577 -2.03 -35.34 -6.17
C LEU A 577 -0.90 -35.09 -7.18
N TRP A 578 -1.24 -35.11 -8.46
CA TRP A 578 -0.35 -34.89 -9.59
C TRP A 578 -0.80 -33.69 -10.41
N GLY A 579 0.17 -32.92 -10.91
CA GLY A 579 -0.06 -31.93 -11.96
C GLY A 579 0.22 -32.59 -13.31
N GLU A 580 -0.65 -32.35 -14.29
CA GLU A 580 -0.43 -32.73 -15.69
C GLU A 580 -0.33 -31.47 -16.56
N PHE A 581 0.59 -31.50 -17.53
CA PHE A 581 0.99 -30.37 -18.36
C PHE A 581 0.92 -30.76 -19.84
N ASP A 582 0.14 -30.01 -20.62
CA ASP A 582 0.03 -30.19 -22.07
C ASP A 582 1.10 -29.36 -22.78
N VAL A 583 2.15 -30.01 -23.27
CA VAL A 583 3.29 -29.36 -23.93
C VAL A 583 3.12 -29.42 -25.44
N LEU A 584 3.16 -28.25 -26.09
CA LEU A 584 3.06 -28.15 -27.55
C LEU A 584 4.36 -28.63 -28.22
N GLU A 585 4.29 -29.59 -29.13
CA GLU A 585 5.44 -30.01 -29.92
C GLU A 585 5.57 -29.08 -31.14
N SER A 586 6.49 -28.11 -31.10
CA SER A 586 6.91 -27.36 -32.28
C SER A 586 8.08 -28.07 -32.98
N VAL A 587 8.23 -27.88 -34.29
CA VAL A 587 9.34 -28.44 -35.09
C VAL A 587 10.71 -27.83 -34.74
N ASP A 588 10.72 -26.71 -34.02
CA ASP A 588 11.93 -25.96 -33.67
C ASP A 588 12.30 -26.04 -32.18
N ALA A 589 11.44 -26.60 -31.32
CA ALA A 589 11.71 -26.74 -29.89
C ALA A 589 12.80 -27.80 -29.67
N PRO A 590 14.01 -27.42 -29.19
CA PRO A 590 15.07 -28.38 -28.91
C PRO A 590 14.61 -29.36 -27.82
N ALA A 591 14.98 -30.63 -27.98
CA ALA A 591 14.60 -31.69 -27.03
C ALA A 591 15.35 -31.61 -25.69
N TRP A 592 16.09 -30.53 -25.43
CA TRP A 592 16.92 -30.40 -24.24
C TRP A 592 16.09 -30.05 -23.00
N TYR A 593 16.34 -30.75 -21.90
CA TYR A 593 15.70 -30.49 -20.62
C TYR A 593 16.61 -30.93 -19.48
N TRP A 594 16.41 -30.32 -18.31
CA TRP A 594 17.04 -30.75 -17.08
C TRP A 594 16.36 -32.00 -16.54
N GLY A 595 17.16 -33.00 -16.15
CA GLY A 595 16.67 -34.17 -15.43
C GLY A 595 16.28 -33.84 -14.00
N HIS A 596 16.14 -34.87 -13.17
CA HIS A 596 15.88 -34.73 -11.75
C HIS A 596 16.85 -33.72 -11.07
N MET A 597 16.29 -32.84 -10.25
CA MET A 597 17.02 -31.79 -9.54
C MET A 597 17.50 -32.33 -8.19
N GLU A 598 18.80 -32.49 -8.04
CA GLU A 598 19.42 -33.01 -6.82
C GLU A 598 20.03 -31.85 -6.03
N ALA A 599 19.71 -31.73 -4.74
CA ALA A 599 20.47 -30.83 -3.88
C ALA A 599 21.92 -31.36 -3.73
N GLU A 600 22.89 -30.47 -3.80
CA GLU A 600 24.32 -30.79 -3.66
C GLU A 600 24.97 -29.93 -2.59
N GLU A 601 25.94 -30.49 -1.87
CA GLU A 601 26.75 -29.75 -0.91
C GLU A 601 27.69 -28.77 -1.62
N GLY A 602 27.92 -27.59 -1.03
CA GLY A 602 28.86 -26.61 -1.56
C GLY A 602 28.22 -25.40 -2.25
N GLY A 603 26.94 -25.14 -2.04
CA GLY A 603 26.30 -23.88 -2.44
C GLY A 603 26.88 -22.66 -1.70
N PRO A 604 26.85 -21.46 -2.32
CA PRO A 604 27.18 -20.21 -1.64
C PRO A 604 26.28 -19.97 -0.41
N SER A 605 26.78 -19.24 0.60
CA SER A 605 25.98 -18.89 1.78
C SER A 605 24.68 -18.16 1.38
N GLY A 606 23.54 -18.58 1.93
CA GLY A 606 22.21 -18.06 1.57
C GLY A 606 21.59 -18.71 0.33
N TYR A 607 22.23 -19.74 -0.24
CA TYR A 607 21.74 -20.49 -1.40
C TYR A 607 21.81 -22.00 -1.14
N THR A 608 20.83 -22.73 -1.65
CA THR A 608 20.89 -24.17 -1.81
C THR A 608 21.33 -24.47 -3.24
N ARG A 609 22.47 -25.16 -3.41
CA ARG A 609 22.94 -25.56 -4.74
C ARG A 609 22.20 -26.81 -5.19
N TYR A 610 21.60 -26.72 -6.35
CA TYR A 610 21.00 -27.85 -7.06
C TYR A 610 21.85 -28.20 -8.27
N ARG A 611 21.91 -29.48 -8.58
CA ARG A 611 22.56 -30.01 -9.77
C ARG A 611 21.58 -30.82 -10.57
N SER A 612 21.66 -30.73 -11.89
CA SER A 612 20.88 -31.58 -12.78
C SER A 612 21.61 -31.85 -14.09
N ARG A 613 21.42 -33.06 -14.62
CA ARG A 613 21.97 -33.45 -15.92
C ARG A 613 21.12 -32.89 -17.04
N LEU A 614 21.77 -32.34 -18.06
CA LEU A 614 21.12 -31.98 -19.31
C LEU A 614 20.90 -33.23 -20.18
N TRP A 615 19.65 -33.44 -20.58
CA TRP A 615 19.23 -34.55 -21.44
C TRP A 615 18.76 -34.06 -22.80
N GLY A 616 18.52 -34.98 -23.73
CA GLY A 616 17.99 -34.67 -25.07
C GLY A 616 19.03 -34.14 -26.08
N LEU A 617 20.30 -34.03 -25.69
CA LEU A 617 21.40 -33.62 -26.57
C LEU A 617 21.68 -34.69 -27.65
N SER A 618 21.87 -34.25 -28.89
CA SER A 618 22.42 -35.04 -29.98
C SER A 618 23.96 -34.95 -30.04
N LEU A 619 24.61 -35.88 -30.74
CA LEU A 619 26.07 -35.85 -30.95
C LEU A 619 26.54 -34.64 -31.80
N SER A 620 25.63 -33.99 -32.53
CA SER A 620 25.92 -32.80 -33.34
C SER A 620 25.63 -31.48 -32.62
N ASP A 621 25.05 -31.54 -31.42
CA ASP A 621 24.68 -30.34 -30.68
C ASP A 621 25.90 -29.70 -30.01
N ASP A 622 25.92 -28.37 -29.90
CA ASP A 622 26.83 -27.71 -28.97
C ASP A 622 26.25 -27.85 -27.56
N TRP A 623 26.79 -28.80 -26.80
CA TRP A 623 26.25 -29.16 -25.49
C TRP A 623 26.27 -27.98 -24.52
N LYS A 624 27.34 -27.17 -24.52
CA LYS A 624 27.46 -26.01 -23.62
C LYS A 624 26.50 -24.90 -24.03
N ALA A 625 26.31 -24.68 -25.33
CA ALA A 625 25.25 -23.79 -25.81
C ALA A 625 23.86 -24.33 -25.44
N GLY A 626 23.68 -25.66 -25.43
CA GLY A 626 22.44 -26.31 -25.02
C GLY A 626 22.11 -26.06 -23.55
N ALA A 627 23.07 -26.24 -22.64
CA ALA A 627 22.86 -25.91 -21.22
C ALA A 627 22.54 -24.43 -21.01
N ARG A 628 23.25 -23.52 -21.68
CA ARG A 628 22.99 -22.07 -21.56
C ARG A 628 21.63 -21.63 -22.10
N LYS A 629 20.99 -22.46 -22.92
CA LYS A 629 19.68 -22.20 -23.52
C LYS A 629 18.54 -22.96 -22.85
N THR A 630 18.83 -23.77 -21.83
CA THR A 630 17.82 -24.58 -21.15
C THR A 630 17.50 -23.95 -19.80
N PRO A 631 16.32 -23.32 -19.65
CA PRO A 631 15.91 -22.70 -18.40
C PRO A 631 15.48 -23.76 -17.38
N ALA A 632 15.48 -23.37 -16.10
CA ALA A 632 15.03 -24.20 -14.99
C ALA A 632 14.11 -23.41 -14.06
N LEU A 633 13.18 -24.10 -13.40
CA LEU A 633 12.40 -23.57 -12.29
C LEU A 633 12.64 -24.48 -11.09
N ILE A 634 13.26 -23.95 -10.05
CA ILE A 634 13.71 -24.70 -8.88
C ILE A 634 13.26 -23.94 -7.63
N GLU A 635 12.49 -24.59 -6.75
CA GLU A 635 11.92 -23.96 -5.54
C GLU A 635 11.21 -22.62 -5.81
N GLY A 636 10.43 -22.57 -6.90
CA GLY A 636 9.70 -21.35 -7.30
C GLY A 636 10.56 -20.25 -7.93
N GLN A 637 11.87 -20.46 -8.08
CA GLN A 637 12.79 -19.50 -8.68
C GLN A 637 13.16 -19.89 -10.10
N TYR A 638 13.04 -18.93 -11.02
CA TYR A 638 13.31 -19.11 -12.44
C TYR A 638 14.76 -18.77 -12.78
N PHE A 639 15.39 -19.65 -13.55
CA PHE A 639 16.76 -19.54 -14.04
C PHE A 639 16.76 -19.61 -15.57
N ASP A 640 17.24 -18.55 -16.22
CA ASP A 640 17.40 -18.54 -17.68
C ASP A 640 18.44 -19.56 -18.15
N GLN A 641 19.48 -19.77 -17.35
CA GLN A 641 20.58 -20.69 -17.59
C GLN A 641 21.18 -21.11 -16.25
N PRO A 642 21.93 -22.23 -16.18
CA PRO A 642 22.60 -22.63 -14.96
C PRO A 642 23.65 -21.60 -14.53
N THR A 643 23.85 -21.47 -13.21
CA THR A 643 24.91 -20.64 -12.61
C THR A 643 26.28 -21.11 -13.08
N GLU A 644 26.48 -22.43 -13.15
CA GLU A 644 27.70 -23.06 -13.62
C GLU A 644 27.38 -24.28 -14.47
N ILE A 645 28.21 -24.54 -15.48
CA ILE A 645 28.10 -25.72 -16.34
C ILE A 645 29.29 -26.62 -16.06
N ASP A 646 28.98 -27.84 -15.64
CA ASP A 646 29.96 -28.88 -15.34
C ASP A 646 29.93 -29.95 -16.45
N ASP A 647 31.01 -30.03 -17.22
CA ASP A 647 31.15 -30.93 -18.36
C ASP A 647 31.95 -32.17 -17.97
N GLN A 648 31.25 -33.26 -17.67
CA GLN A 648 31.84 -34.53 -17.26
C GLN A 648 32.24 -35.41 -18.47
N GLY A 649 32.27 -34.86 -19.69
CA GLY A 649 32.62 -35.58 -20.91
C GLY A 649 31.67 -36.74 -21.19
N ILE A 650 32.13 -37.99 -21.07
CA ILE A 650 31.29 -39.20 -21.25
C ILE A 650 30.16 -39.24 -20.19
N GLY A 651 30.36 -38.60 -19.03
CA GLY A 651 29.37 -38.49 -17.97
C GLY A 651 28.16 -37.60 -18.32
N GLY A 652 28.24 -36.83 -19.40
CA GLY A 652 27.23 -35.85 -19.79
C GLY A 652 27.50 -34.46 -19.22
N LEU A 653 26.63 -33.51 -19.58
CA LEU A 653 26.73 -32.12 -19.17
C LEU A 653 25.74 -31.85 -18.03
N TYR A 654 26.20 -31.21 -16.96
CA TYR A 654 25.42 -30.85 -15.79
C TYR A 654 25.32 -29.34 -15.65
N GLY A 655 24.16 -28.88 -15.20
CA GLY A 655 23.92 -27.51 -14.76
C GLY A 655 23.90 -27.48 -13.24
N LEU A 656 24.62 -26.51 -12.67
CA LEU A 656 24.57 -26.17 -11.25
C LEU A 656 23.78 -24.87 -11.09
N PHE A 657 22.84 -24.86 -10.15
CA PHE A 657 21.92 -23.76 -9.88
C PHE A 657 22.03 -23.37 -8.43
N ASP A 658 22.43 -22.14 -8.17
CA ASP A 658 22.42 -21.58 -6.81
C ASP A 658 21.06 -20.95 -6.57
N VAL A 659 20.20 -21.65 -5.83
CA VAL A 659 18.83 -21.24 -5.54
C VAL A 659 18.80 -20.50 -4.22
N SER A 660 18.30 -19.26 -4.23
CA SER A 660 18.29 -18.44 -3.02
C SER A 660 17.40 -19.08 -1.97
N ASN A 661 17.79 -19.01 -0.70
CA ASN A 661 16.93 -19.46 0.40
C ASN A 661 15.84 -18.41 0.72
N GLU A 662 15.84 -17.24 0.07
CA GLU A 662 14.80 -16.21 0.20
C GLU A 662 13.61 -16.49 -0.75
N PRO A 663 12.35 -16.32 -0.29
CA PRO A 663 11.17 -16.45 -1.16
C PRO A 663 11.20 -15.40 -2.29
N ARG A 664 11.10 -15.83 -3.55
CA ARG A 664 10.87 -14.91 -4.69
C ARG A 664 9.44 -14.98 -5.18
N THR A 665 8.82 -13.82 -5.37
CA THR A 665 7.48 -13.70 -5.97
C THR A 665 7.52 -14.04 -7.45
N VAL A 666 6.74 -15.04 -7.86
CA VAL A 666 6.42 -15.29 -9.28
C VAL A 666 5.48 -14.17 -9.75
N PRO A 667 5.71 -13.53 -10.92
CA PRO A 667 4.79 -12.54 -11.45
C PRO A 667 3.38 -13.14 -11.63
N ALA A 668 2.37 -12.49 -11.04
CA ALA A 668 0.98 -12.88 -11.23
C ALA A 668 0.54 -12.54 -12.67
N LEU A 669 0.60 -13.55 -13.54
CA LEU A 669 0.21 -13.48 -14.96
C LEU A 669 -1.29 -13.32 -15.21
N VAL A 670 -2.07 -13.58 -14.18
CA VAL A 670 -3.52 -13.58 -14.19
C VAL A 670 -3.97 -12.71 -13.03
N SER A 671 -4.69 -11.63 -13.32
CA SER A 671 -5.31 -10.78 -12.33
C SER A 671 -6.81 -11.06 -12.30
N GLN A 672 -7.36 -11.21 -11.11
CA GLN A 672 -8.77 -11.54 -10.94
C GLN A 672 -9.41 -10.66 -9.89
N ALA A 673 -10.65 -10.25 -10.14
CA ALA A 673 -11.48 -9.56 -9.18
C ALA A 673 -12.89 -10.12 -9.22
N LEU A 674 -13.50 -10.21 -8.05
CA LEU A 674 -14.88 -10.64 -7.88
C LEU A 674 -15.62 -9.55 -7.12
N GLY A 675 -16.71 -9.09 -7.70
CA GLY A 675 -17.49 -7.98 -7.18
C GLY A 675 -18.93 -8.36 -6.88
N PRO A 676 -19.77 -7.35 -6.57
CA PRO A 676 -21.19 -7.55 -6.37
C PRO A 676 -21.88 -8.01 -7.67
N ASN A 677 -23.16 -8.38 -7.58
CA ASN A 677 -24.05 -8.75 -8.69
C ASN A 677 -23.45 -9.71 -9.72
N ASP A 678 -22.61 -10.63 -9.26
CA ASP A 678 -21.95 -11.66 -10.07
C ASP A 678 -20.99 -11.13 -11.14
N CYS A 679 -20.47 -9.91 -10.96
CA CYS A 679 -19.41 -9.38 -11.79
C CYS A 679 -18.06 -9.99 -11.40
N SER A 680 -17.40 -10.64 -12.35
CA SER A 680 -16.06 -11.19 -12.23
C SER A 680 -15.23 -10.67 -13.40
N TYR A 681 -14.03 -10.22 -13.08
CA TYR A 681 -13.02 -9.87 -14.06
C TYR A 681 -11.86 -10.86 -13.99
N CYS A 682 -11.46 -11.39 -15.13
CA CYS A 682 -10.20 -12.11 -15.28
C CYS A 682 -9.40 -11.48 -16.43
N LEU A 683 -8.29 -10.85 -16.06
CA LEU A 683 -7.37 -10.20 -16.99
C LEU A 683 -6.08 -11.01 -17.06
N ILE A 684 -5.71 -11.38 -18.28
CA ILE A 684 -4.47 -12.08 -18.59
C ILE A 684 -3.60 -11.13 -19.42
N GLY A 685 -2.47 -10.73 -18.84
CA GLY A 685 -1.49 -9.85 -19.48
C GLY A 685 -0.19 -10.57 -19.80
N THR A 686 0.71 -9.88 -20.51
CA THR A 686 1.98 -10.44 -20.95
C THR A 686 3.05 -10.55 -19.86
N ILE A 687 3.85 -11.64 -19.87
CA ILE A 687 5.15 -11.71 -19.17
C ILE A 687 6.11 -10.71 -19.85
N PRO A 688 6.78 -9.78 -19.12
CA PRO A 688 7.95 -9.08 -19.65
C PRO A 688 9.04 -10.10 -19.89
N SER A 689 9.58 -10.20 -21.12
CA SER A 689 10.55 -11.22 -21.55
C SER A 689 11.56 -11.61 -20.45
N GLN A 690 11.30 -12.72 -19.74
CA GLN A 690 12.20 -13.28 -18.74
C GLN A 690 13.23 -14.15 -19.47
N GLY A 691 14.11 -13.47 -20.21
CA GLY A 691 15.24 -14.06 -20.93
C GLY A 691 14.93 -14.65 -22.31
N ASP A 692 15.98 -14.78 -23.12
CA ASP A 692 15.93 -15.27 -24.51
C ASP A 692 15.68 -16.79 -24.63
N ASN A 693 15.50 -17.48 -23.49
CA ASN A 693 15.58 -18.95 -23.42
C ASN A 693 14.23 -19.67 -23.34
N VAL A 694 13.13 -18.96 -23.05
CA VAL A 694 11.76 -19.48 -23.16
C VAL A 694 11.19 -19.16 -24.54
N GLU A 695 10.55 -20.13 -25.18
CA GLU A 695 9.94 -19.93 -26.51
C GLU A 695 8.42 -19.73 -26.43
N MET A 696 7.76 -20.38 -25.47
CA MET A 696 6.30 -20.34 -25.30
C MET A 696 5.92 -20.17 -23.83
N VAL A 697 4.84 -19.43 -23.61
CA VAL A 697 4.20 -19.22 -22.32
C VAL A 697 2.81 -19.85 -22.37
N ASN A 698 2.58 -20.82 -21.50
CA ASN A 698 1.30 -21.49 -21.32
C ASN A 698 0.65 -21.02 -20.03
N LEU A 699 -0.59 -20.57 -20.14
CA LEU A 699 -1.38 -20.04 -19.03
C LEU A 699 -2.66 -20.86 -18.89
N THR A 700 -2.97 -21.27 -17.68
CA THR A 700 -4.31 -21.73 -17.32
C THR A 700 -4.90 -20.74 -16.30
N ALA A 701 -6.12 -20.29 -16.51
CA ALA A 701 -6.78 -19.29 -15.66
C ALA A 701 -8.23 -19.70 -15.35
N PRO A 702 -8.58 -19.99 -14.10
CA PRO A 702 -9.94 -20.31 -13.69
C PRO A 702 -10.73 -19.05 -13.45
N MET A 703 -12.01 -19.03 -13.78
CA MET A 703 -12.90 -17.93 -13.54
C MET A 703 -14.20 -18.45 -12.94
N LEU A 704 -14.62 -17.89 -11.80
CA LEU A 704 -15.86 -18.27 -11.17
C LEU A 704 -17.03 -17.53 -11.82
N VAL A 705 -17.96 -18.30 -12.39
CA VAL A 705 -19.26 -17.80 -12.84
C VAL A 705 -20.30 -18.22 -11.79
N ARG A 706 -21.06 -17.26 -11.26
CA ARG A 706 -22.08 -17.52 -10.22
C ARG A 706 -23.46 -17.77 -10.85
N GLU A 707 -24.33 -18.42 -10.10
CA GLU A 707 -25.70 -18.72 -10.53
C GLU A 707 -26.46 -17.42 -10.82
N GLY A 708 -27.16 -17.36 -11.96
CA GLY A 708 -27.92 -16.17 -12.37
C GLY A 708 -27.13 -15.15 -13.19
N THR A 709 -25.84 -15.41 -13.48
CA THR A 709 -25.03 -14.61 -14.41
C THR A 709 -25.70 -14.57 -15.79
N PRO A 710 -26.07 -13.39 -16.33
CA PRO A 710 -26.71 -13.29 -17.65
C PRO A 710 -25.77 -13.56 -18.82
N TYR A 711 -24.52 -13.09 -18.75
CA TYR A 711 -23.57 -13.23 -19.84
C TYR A 711 -22.13 -13.42 -19.33
N LEU A 712 -21.40 -14.29 -20.02
CA LEU A 712 -19.94 -14.40 -19.97
C LEU A 712 -19.38 -13.97 -21.32
N TYR A 713 -18.35 -13.14 -21.34
CA TYR A 713 -17.64 -12.79 -22.57
C TYR A 713 -16.13 -12.90 -22.43
N SER A 714 -15.45 -13.19 -23.54
CA SER A 714 -14.01 -13.18 -23.65
C SER A 714 -13.56 -12.45 -24.92
N ALA A 715 -12.43 -11.75 -24.85
CA ALA A 715 -11.76 -11.12 -25.99
C ALA A 715 -10.24 -11.19 -25.87
N VAL A 716 -9.56 -11.47 -26.98
CA VAL A 716 -8.10 -11.47 -27.09
C VAL A 716 -7.66 -10.35 -28.03
N MET A 717 -6.77 -9.49 -27.53
CA MET A 717 -6.27 -8.27 -28.18
C MET A 717 -4.75 -8.20 -28.05
N ARG A 718 -4.11 -7.44 -28.95
CA ARG A 718 -2.66 -7.24 -28.92
C ARG A 718 -2.21 -6.42 -27.70
N ASP A 719 -2.96 -5.38 -27.35
CA ASP A 719 -2.65 -4.45 -26.27
C ASP A 719 -3.89 -3.59 -25.93
N ASP A 720 -3.76 -2.72 -24.93
CA ASP A 720 -4.84 -1.85 -24.40
C ASP A 720 -5.39 -0.85 -25.43
N ASP A 721 -4.57 -0.51 -26.43
CA ASP A 721 -4.88 0.50 -27.45
C ASP A 721 -5.21 -0.13 -28.81
N SER A 722 -5.37 -1.46 -28.88
CA SER A 722 -5.48 -2.21 -30.14
C SER A 722 -6.63 -3.22 -30.15
N VAL A 723 -7.37 -3.24 -31.27
CA VAL A 723 -8.39 -4.26 -31.58
C VAL A 723 -7.83 -5.40 -32.45
N GLU A 724 -6.52 -5.37 -32.72
CA GLU A 724 -5.84 -6.38 -33.52
C GLU A 724 -5.63 -7.66 -32.72
N PHE A 725 -5.72 -8.80 -33.40
CA PHE A 725 -5.45 -10.09 -32.80
C PHE A 725 -3.93 -10.32 -32.72
N PRO A 726 -3.37 -10.72 -31.57
CA PRO A 726 -1.94 -10.97 -31.41
C PRO A 726 -1.53 -12.25 -32.13
N GLU A 727 -0.54 -12.15 -33.03
CA GLU A 727 -0.07 -13.28 -33.80
C GLU A 727 0.59 -14.34 -32.90
N GLY A 728 0.27 -15.62 -33.13
CA GLY A 728 0.83 -16.75 -32.38
C GLY A 728 0.11 -17.08 -31.06
N VAL A 729 -0.80 -16.24 -30.58
CA VAL A 729 -1.58 -16.52 -29.36
C VAL A 729 -2.71 -17.51 -29.65
N VAL A 730 -2.79 -18.58 -28.87
CA VAL A 730 -3.84 -19.59 -28.91
C VAL A 730 -4.61 -19.55 -27.60
N MET A 731 -5.92 -19.37 -27.65
CA MET A 731 -6.84 -19.38 -26.51
C MET A 731 -7.94 -20.41 -26.74
N THR A 732 -8.28 -21.17 -25.70
CA THR A 732 -9.53 -21.94 -25.60
C THR A 732 -10.19 -21.70 -24.24
N LEU A 733 -11.51 -21.92 -24.16
CA LEU A 733 -12.26 -21.93 -22.90
C LEU A 733 -12.89 -23.29 -22.68
N GLN A 734 -13.01 -23.70 -21.42
CA GLN A 734 -13.76 -24.89 -21.02
C GLN A 734 -14.81 -24.52 -19.98
N ASP A 735 -16.05 -24.99 -20.19
CA ASP A 735 -17.13 -24.84 -19.20
C ASP A 735 -16.97 -25.82 -18.01
N PRO A 736 -17.71 -25.63 -16.90
CA PRO A 736 -17.68 -26.55 -15.76
C PRO A 736 -18.13 -27.98 -16.09
N GLY A 737 -18.84 -28.19 -17.21
CA GLY A 737 -19.28 -29.49 -17.70
C GLY A 737 -18.25 -30.23 -18.57
N GLY A 738 -17.12 -29.60 -18.87
CA GLY A 738 -16.04 -30.15 -19.68
C GLY A 738 -16.14 -29.83 -21.19
N THR A 739 -17.10 -29.03 -21.62
CA THR A 739 -17.22 -28.59 -23.02
C THR A 739 -16.12 -27.59 -23.35
N THR A 740 -15.31 -27.88 -24.36
CA THR A 740 -14.26 -26.96 -24.84
C THR A 740 -14.77 -26.13 -26.02
N TYR A 741 -14.56 -24.82 -25.95
CA TYR A 741 -14.83 -23.85 -27.01
C TYR A 741 -13.52 -23.57 -27.78
N ASP A 742 -13.40 -24.19 -28.95
CA ASP A 742 -12.21 -24.18 -29.81
C ASP A 742 -12.52 -24.11 -31.32
N HIS A 743 -13.78 -23.83 -31.67
CA HIS A 743 -14.26 -23.71 -33.04
C HIS A 743 -15.35 -22.63 -33.13
N GLU A 744 -15.66 -22.18 -34.35
CA GLU A 744 -16.72 -21.19 -34.58
C GLU A 744 -18.09 -21.75 -34.20
N VAL A 745 -18.83 -21.00 -33.38
CA VAL A 745 -20.21 -21.32 -32.98
C VAL A 745 -21.04 -20.05 -33.09
N GLN A 746 -22.24 -20.15 -33.64
CA GLN A 746 -23.17 -19.03 -33.74
C GLN A 746 -24.61 -19.53 -33.65
N ASP A 747 -25.20 -19.42 -32.47
CA ASP A 747 -26.61 -19.71 -32.20
C ASP A 747 -27.21 -18.68 -31.22
N ASP A 748 -28.45 -18.90 -30.78
CA ASP A 748 -29.21 -17.92 -29.97
C ASP A 748 -28.59 -17.67 -28.58
N GLY A 749 -27.73 -18.57 -28.08
CA GLY A 749 -27.13 -18.49 -26.75
C GLY A 749 -25.60 -18.50 -26.73
N THR A 750 -24.95 -18.90 -27.82
CA THR A 750 -23.49 -19.03 -27.90
C THR A 750 -22.95 -18.36 -29.16
N PHE A 751 -21.93 -17.53 -28.97
CA PHE A 751 -21.15 -16.95 -30.03
C PHE A 751 -19.66 -17.20 -29.76
N VAL A 752 -18.97 -17.84 -30.70
CA VAL A 752 -17.52 -18.06 -30.65
C VAL A 752 -16.93 -17.69 -32.00
N MET A 753 -15.96 -16.78 -31.95
CA MET A 753 -15.18 -16.34 -33.10
C MET A 753 -13.76 -16.81 -32.97
N MET A 754 -13.22 -17.34 -34.07
CA MET A 754 -11.86 -17.82 -34.14
C MET A 754 -10.94 -16.83 -34.89
N ALA A 755 -9.68 -16.74 -34.47
CA ALA A 755 -8.57 -16.21 -35.25
C ALA A 755 -7.54 -17.32 -35.44
N GLY A 756 -7.57 -17.97 -36.60
CA GLY A 756 -6.81 -19.19 -36.81
C GLY A 756 -7.30 -20.30 -35.87
N SER A 757 -6.39 -20.82 -35.03
CA SER A 757 -6.68 -21.86 -34.04
C SER A 757 -7.05 -21.31 -32.65
N SER A 758 -7.24 -19.99 -32.52
CA SER A 758 -7.44 -19.32 -31.24
C SER A 758 -8.84 -18.72 -31.14
N VAL A 759 -9.46 -18.83 -29.97
CA VAL A 759 -10.66 -18.05 -29.65
C VAL A 759 -10.28 -16.56 -29.63
N ARG A 760 -10.80 -15.81 -30.59
CA ARG A 760 -10.65 -14.35 -30.64
C ARG A 760 -11.67 -13.67 -29.74
N CYS A 761 -12.91 -14.15 -29.79
CA CYS A 761 -14.01 -13.61 -29.01
C CYS A 761 -15.01 -14.72 -28.70
N LEU A 762 -15.56 -14.71 -27.49
CA LEU A 762 -16.61 -15.63 -27.07
C LEU A 762 -17.66 -14.87 -26.27
N ILE A 763 -18.93 -15.21 -26.44
CA ILE A 763 -20.06 -14.73 -25.65
C ILE A 763 -20.98 -15.93 -25.38
N ILE A 764 -21.30 -16.14 -24.12
CA ILE A 764 -22.26 -17.15 -23.67
C ILE A 764 -23.37 -16.42 -22.92
N LYS A 765 -24.61 -16.65 -23.36
CA LYS A 765 -25.81 -16.25 -22.64
C LYS A 765 -26.17 -17.33 -21.62
N ASP A 766 -26.55 -16.89 -20.42
CA ASP A 766 -26.90 -17.76 -19.29
C ASP A 766 -25.83 -18.86 -19.05
N PRO A 767 -24.53 -18.48 -18.90
CA PRO A 767 -23.45 -19.42 -18.72
C PRO A 767 -23.67 -20.35 -17.53
N GLN A 768 -23.22 -21.60 -17.67
CA GLN A 768 -23.28 -22.55 -16.56
C GLN A 768 -22.53 -22.02 -15.34
N PRO A 769 -23.13 -22.05 -14.13
CA PRO A 769 -22.44 -21.65 -12.92
C PRO A 769 -21.35 -22.67 -12.57
N GLY A 770 -20.24 -22.17 -12.04
CA GLY A 770 -19.06 -22.96 -11.70
C GLY A 770 -17.78 -22.36 -12.25
N THR A 771 -16.70 -23.13 -12.18
CA THR A 771 -15.38 -22.69 -12.62
C THR A 771 -15.20 -22.91 -14.11
N TRP A 772 -15.20 -21.82 -14.87
CA TRP A 772 -14.76 -21.81 -16.26
C TRP A 772 -13.25 -21.74 -16.33
N THR A 773 -12.63 -22.45 -17.27
CA THR A 773 -11.17 -22.50 -17.36
C THR A 773 -10.70 -22.01 -18.71
N MET A 774 -9.86 -20.98 -18.72
CA MET A 774 -9.17 -20.50 -19.91
C MET A 774 -7.82 -21.21 -20.03
N HIS A 775 -7.52 -21.71 -21.22
CA HIS A 775 -6.19 -22.18 -21.58
C HIS A 775 -5.63 -21.26 -22.66
N MET A 776 -4.46 -20.67 -22.41
CA MET A 776 -3.77 -19.82 -23.34
C MET A 776 -2.35 -20.31 -23.59
N SER A 777 -1.87 -20.13 -24.81
CA SER A 777 -0.50 -20.37 -25.22
C SER A 777 -0.04 -19.21 -26.10
N ALA A 778 1.12 -18.63 -25.83
CA ALA A 778 1.64 -17.49 -26.58
C ALA A 778 3.16 -17.59 -26.73
N PRO A 779 3.74 -17.13 -27.85
CA PRO A 779 5.18 -17.00 -27.95
C PRO A 779 5.73 -16.05 -26.88
N ALA A 780 6.92 -16.35 -26.38
CA ALA A 780 7.57 -15.50 -25.38
C ALA A 780 7.80 -14.08 -25.93
N GLY A 781 7.47 -13.07 -25.12
CA GLY A 781 7.59 -11.66 -25.50
C GLY A 781 6.49 -11.13 -26.44
N THR A 782 5.54 -11.97 -26.88
CA THR A 782 4.37 -11.50 -27.64
C THR A 782 3.46 -10.71 -26.72
N GLY A 783 3.34 -9.40 -26.92
CA GLY A 783 2.33 -8.57 -26.25
C GLY A 783 0.92 -9.07 -26.56
N PHE A 784 0.17 -9.42 -25.51
CA PHE A 784 -1.26 -9.69 -25.63
C PHE A 784 -2.00 -9.32 -24.35
N ARG A 785 -3.28 -9.02 -24.53
CA ARG A 785 -4.25 -8.83 -23.47
C ARG A 785 -5.46 -9.71 -23.74
N CYS A 786 -5.82 -10.53 -22.77
CA CYS A 786 -7.07 -11.26 -22.79
C CYS A 786 -7.93 -10.87 -21.60
N GLU A 787 -9.18 -10.52 -21.89
CA GLU A 787 -10.19 -10.23 -20.89
C GLU A 787 -11.28 -11.29 -20.98
N CYS A 788 -11.64 -11.87 -19.83
CA CYS A 788 -12.77 -12.77 -19.71
C CYS A 788 -13.58 -12.37 -18.48
N ASN A 789 -14.78 -11.84 -18.71
CA ASN A 789 -15.54 -11.16 -17.68
C ASN A 789 -17.02 -11.55 -17.76
N THR A 790 -17.72 -11.42 -16.63
CA THR A 790 -19.18 -11.56 -16.57
C THR A 790 -19.86 -10.22 -16.60
N VAL A 791 -21.02 -10.18 -17.24
CA VAL A 791 -21.95 -9.06 -17.12
C VAL A 791 -22.83 -9.32 -15.90
N PRO A 792 -22.90 -8.41 -14.92
CA PRO A 792 -23.76 -8.57 -13.75
C PRO A 792 -25.25 -8.54 -14.12
N SER A 793 -26.09 -9.11 -13.26
CA SER A 793 -27.56 -9.17 -13.46
C SER A 793 -28.30 -7.88 -13.14
N GLU A 794 -27.72 -7.05 -12.26
CA GLU A 794 -28.29 -5.80 -11.74
C GLU A 794 -27.20 -4.72 -11.60
N ASP A 795 -27.61 -3.45 -11.57
CA ASP A 795 -26.72 -2.28 -11.41
C ASP A 795 -25.45 -2.37 -12.28
N VAL A 796 -25.67 -2.70 -13.55
CA VAL A 796 -24.64 -3.28 -14.43
C VAL A 796 -23.39 -2.41 -14.52
N PHE A 797 -23.60 -1.11 -14.68
CA PHE A 797 -22.51 -0.14 -14.83
C PHE A 797 -21.71 0.04 -13.54
N ASP A 798 -22.38 0.32 -12.42
CA ASP A 798 -21.71 0.62 -11.16
C ASP A 798 -20.98 -0.61 -10.61
N THR A 799 -21.60 -1.78 -10.76
CA THR A 799 -21.01 -3.07 -10.37
C THR A 799 -19.74 -3.38 -11.17
N MET A 800 -19.77 -3.19 -12.49
CA MET A 800 -18.61 -3.41 -13.35
C MET A 800 -17.47 -2.43 -13.01
N VAL A 801 -17.78 -1.16 -12.74
CA VAL A 801 -16.79 -0.15 -12.34
C VAL A 801 -16.16 -0.48 -10.99
N GLU A 802 -16.96 -0.83 -9.98
CA GLU A 802 -16.47 -1.22 -8.65
C GLU A 802 -15.56 -2.45 -8.73
N THR A 803 -15.96 -3.45 -9.50
CA THR A 803 -15.19 -4.69 -9.64
C THR A 803 -13.89 -4.47 -10.40
N TRP A 804 -13.88 -3.59 -11.40
CA TRP A 804 -12.67 -3.19 -12.11
C TRP A 804 -11.70 -2.38 -11.23
N GLN A 805 -12.20 -1.52 -10.35
CA GLN A 805 -11.36 -0.82 -9.36
C GLN A 805 -10.64 -1.80 -8.42
N LYS A 806 -11.31 -2.88 -8.01
CA LYS A 806 -10.70 -3.96 -7.24
C LYS A 806 -9.58 -4.66 -8.02
N LEU A 807 -9.78 -4.89 -9.33
CA LEU A 807 -8.76 -5.46 -10.22
C LEU A 807 -7.53 -4.55 -10.36
N GLY A 808 -7.71 -3.24 -10.55
CA GLY A 808 -6.60 -2.28 -10.64
C GLY A 808 -5.72 -2.27 -9.38
N GLY A 809 -6.32 -2.43 -8.20
CA GLY A 809 -5.60 -2.58 -6.93
C GLY A 809 -4.71 -3.83 -6.86
N THR A 810 -5.07 -4.92 -7.55
CA THR A 810 -4.28 -6.16 -7.59
C THR A 810 -3.08 -6.12 -8.56
N GLN A 811 -3.01 -5.16 -9.48
CA GLN A 811 -1.92 -5.02 -10.47
C GLN A 811 -0.86 -3.99 -10.09
N GLY A 812 -0.99 -3.30 -8.95
CA GLY A 812 -0.08 -2.21 -8.58
C GLY A 812 -0.19 -0.97 -9.50
N ILE A 813 -1.24 -0.88 -10.31
CA ILE A 813 -1.54 0.29 -11.16
C ILE A 813 -2.27 1.30 -10.28
N ALA A 814 -1.65 2.46 -9.99
CA ALA A 814 -2.35 3.57 -9.34
C ALA A 814 -3.59 3.96 -10.17
N PRO A 815 -4.76 4.25 -9.57
CA PRO A 815 -5.93 4.69 -10.33
C PRO A 815 -5.71 6.12 -10.84
N ARG A 816 -4.95 6.24 -11.93
CA ARG A 816 -4.82 7.44 -12.76
C ARG A 816 -5.09 7.06 -14.20
N ASP A 817 -6.34 6.71 -14.48
CA ASP A 817 -7.17 7.36 -15.50
C ASP A 817 -8.52 6.66 -15.48
N ILE A 818 -9.58 7.34 -15.03
CA ILE A 818 -10.94 6.79 -15.12
C ILE A 818 -11.32 6.61 -16.60
N SER A 819 -10.63 7.29 -17.54
CA SER A 819 -10.93 7.23 -18.96
C SER A 819 -10.37 5.99 -19.70
N GLY A 820 -9.19 5.46 -19.38
CA GLY A 820 -8.59 4.35 -20.14
C GLY A 820 -9.24 2.99 -19.92
N GLY A 821 -9.52 2.63 -18.67
CA GLY A 821 -10.15 1.35 -18.31
C GLY A 821 -11.64 1.28 -18.64
N GLN A 822 -12.35 2.41 -18.52
CA GLN A 822 -13.72 2.52 -19.01
C GLN A 822 -13.75 2.35 -20.53
N VAL A 823 -12.83 3.02 -21.25
CA VAL A 823 -12.68 2.88 -22.70
C VAL A 823 -12.38 1.44 -23.13
N ALA A 824 -11.59 0.65 -22.39
CA ALA A 824 -11.34 -0.77 -22.70
C ALA A 824 -12.61 -1.65 -22.56
N ALA A 825 -13.40 -1.47 -21.49
CA ALA A 825 -14.69 -2.14 -21.33
C ALA A 825 -15.71 -1.69 -22.41
N PHE A 826 -15.69 -0.41 -22.81
CA PHE A 826 -16.46 0.13 -23.93
C PHE A 826 -15.97 -0.42 -25.29
N LEU A 827 -14.66 -0.61 -25.47
CA LEU A 827 -14.02 -1.16 -26.67
C LEU A 827 -14.29 -2.65 -26.84
N ALA A 828 -14.37 -3.45 -25.76
CA ALA A 828 -14.71 -4.87 -25.85
C ALA A 828 -16.14 -5.09 -26.37
N VAL A 829 -17.12 -4.32 -25.89
CA VAL A 829 -18.52 -4.35 -26.37
C VAL A 829 -18.64 -3.77 -27.80
N ALA A 830 -17.85 -2.73 -28.13
CA ALA A 830 -17.77 -2.19 -29.49
C ALA A 830 -17.07 -3.15 -30.48
N ALA A 831 -16.03 -3.85 -30.04
CA ALA A 831 -15.27 -4.87 -30.79
C ALA A 831 -16.15 -6.09 -31.10
N ILE A 832 -16.94 -6.55 -30.13
CA ILE A 832 -17.99 -7.56 -30.33
C ILE A 832 -18.94 -7.16 -31.47
N THR A 833 -19.32 -5.89 -31.55
CA THR A 833 -20.27 -5.39 -32.56
C THR A 833 -19.62 -5.19 -33.95
N LEU A 834 -18.32 -4.88 -34.00
CA LEU A 834 -17.53 -4.74 -35.23
C LEU A 834 -17.16 -6.08 -35.89
N MET A 835 -17.11 -7.16 -35.09
CA MET A 835 -16.59 -8.44 -35.55
C MET A 835 -17.66 -9.42 -36.05
N VAL A 836 -18.97 -9.23 -35.79
CA VAL A 836 -20.02 -10.14 -36.31
C VAL A 836 -20.18 -9.99 -37.84
N PRO A 837 -19.95 -11.05 -38.64
CA PRO A 837 -20.08 -10.99 -40.09
C PRO A 837 -21.52 -11.33 -40.53
N PHE A 838 -22.44 -10.36 -40.52
CA PHE A 838 -23.71 -10.43 -41.28
C PHE A 838 -24.11 -9.03 -41.81
N PRO A 839 -25.00 -8.89 -42.82
CA PRO A 839 -24.96 -7.81 -43.81
C PRO A 839 -25.61 -6.52 -43.29
N LEU A 840 -24.94 -5.83 -42.38
CA LEU A 840 -25.30 -4.47 -41.99
C LEU A 840 -24.74 -3.49 -43.04
N ASN A 841 -25.62 -2.66 -43.61
CA ASN A 841 -25.24 -1.70 -44.65
C ASN A 841 -24.30 -0.60 -44.10
N LEU A 842 -23.60 0.09 -45.01
CA LEU A 842 -22.57 1.09 -44.70
C LEU A 842 -23.04 2.20 -43.74
N ALA A 843 -24.33 2.56 -43.79
CA ALA A 843 -24.94 3.58 -42.93
C ALA A 843 -25.04 3.12 -41.46
N THR A 844 -25.29 1.84 -41.22
CA THR A 844 -25.40 1.27 -39.86
C THR A 844 -24.01 1.13 -39.23
N ARG A 845 -23.00 0.74 -40.03
CA ARG A 845 -21.59 0.77 -39.61
C ARG A 845 -21.10 2.19 -39.34
N GLY A 846 -21.48 3.15 -40.18
CA GLY A 846 -21.13 4.56 -40.03
C GLY A 846 -21.74 5.22 -38.79
N LEU A 847 -22.96 4.81 -38.38
CA LEU A 847 -23.61 5.32 -37.18
C LEU A 847 -22.97 4.79 -35.89
N ILE A 848 -22.63 3.50 -35.84
CA ILE A 848 -21.95 2.91 -34.69
C ILE A 848 -20.55 3.52 -34.56
N LEU A 849 -19.83 3.71 -35.67
CA LEU A 849 -18.58 4.49 -35.74
C LEU A 849 -18.76 5.98 -35.39
N ALA A 850 -19.93 6.58 -35.63
CA ALA A 850 -20.20 7.97 -35.25
C ALA A 850 -20.48 8.09 -33.74
N VAL A 851 -21.18 7.13 -33.14
CA VAL A 851 -21.45 7.11 -31.69
C VAL A 851 -20.17 6.75 -30.91
N THR A 852 -19.32 5.85 -31.42
CA THR A 852 -18.09 5.42 -30.74
C THR A 852 -16.85 6.23 -31.15
N GLY A 853 -16.75 6.67 -32.41
CA GLY A 853 -15.63 7.46 -32.93
C GLY A 853 -15.73 8.97 -32.69
N VAL A 854 -16.94 9.54 -32.55
CA VAL A 854 -17.08 10.95 -32.14
C VAL A 854 -16.84 11.11 -30.63
N GLY A 855 -16.93 10.03 -29.84
CA GLY A 855 -16.36 10.01 -28.49
C GLY A 855 -14.89 10.41 -28.52
N TRP A 856 -14.07 9.71 -29.32
CA TRP A 856 -12.64 10.03 -29.49
C TRP A 856 -12.36 11.49 -29.92
N LEU A 857 -13.18 12.06 -30.82
CA LEU A 857 -13.02 13.46 -31.27
C LEU A 857 -13.58 14.49 -30.28
N GLY A 858 -14.60 14.16 -29.50
CA GLY A 858 -15.15 15.00 -28.43
C GLY A 858 -14.27 15.03 -27.17
N PHE A 859 -13.58 13.92 -26.88
CA PHE A 859 -12.62 13.82 -25.77
C PHE A 859 -11.32 14.59 -26.03
N SER A 860 -10.92 14.76 -27.29
CA SER A 860 -9.72 15.54 -27.64
C SER A 860 -9.94 17.06 -27.74
N ASN A 861 -11.20 17.53 -27.78
CA ASN A 861 -11.51 18.94 -28.04
C ASN A 861 -12.37 19.66 -26.98
N SER A 862 -12.88 18.99 -25.93
CA SER A 862 -13.71 19.63 -24.90
C SER A 862 -12.90 20.00 -23.65
N GLY A 863 -12.35 21.22 -23.64
CA GLY A 863 -11.51 21.76 -22.57
C GLY A 863 -12.19 22.06 -21.21
N ALA A 864 -13.32 21.42 -20.88
CA ALA A 864 -14.01 21.66 -19.60
C ALA A 864 -14.62 20.37 -19.00
N LYS A 865 -14.21 20.06 -17.76
CA LYS A 865 -14.61 18.88 -16.98
C LYS A 865 -16.13 18.70 -16.80
N ASP A 866 -16.91 19.79 -16.86
CA ASP A 866 -18.38 19.78 -16.66
C ASP A 866 -19.20 19.39 -17.91
N ALA A 867 -18.59 19.44 -19.10
CA ALA A 867 -19.22 18.94 -20.33
C ALA A 867 -19.05 17.42 -20.46
N VAL A 868 -17.91 16.90 -19.99
CA VAL A 868 -17.57 15.47 -20.00
C VAL A 868 -18.51 14.67 -19.09
N SER A 869 -18.81 15.14 -17.88
CA SER A 869 -19.69 14.43 -16.93
C SER A 869 -21.15 14.32 -17.40
N ARG A 870 -21.68 15.35 -18.07
CA ARG A 870 -23.05 15.36 -18.61
C ARG A 870 -23.20 14.47 -19.85
N ASN A 871 -22.21 14.48 -20.74
CA ASN A 871 -22.16 13.58 -21.89
C ASN A 871 -22.02 12.10 -21.47
N MET A 872 -21.32 11.83 -20.37
CA MET A 872 -21.19 10.48 -19.81
C MET A 872 -22.50 9.95 -19.21
N ALA A 873 -23.31 10.78 -18.55
CA ALA A 873 -24.60 10.37 -18.02
C ALA A 873 -25.62 10.02 -19.13
N GLU A 874 -25.61 10.77 -20.23
CA GLU A 874 -26.48 10.50 -21.39
C GLU A 874 -26.05 9.24 -22.15
N ALA A 875 -24.75 9.00 -22.32
CA ALA A 875 -24.21 7.79 -22.93
C ALA A 875 -24.47 6.53 -22.07
N ALA A 876 -24.30 6.63 -20.75
CA ALA A 876 -24.61 5.57 -19.80
C ALA A 876 -26.10 5.18 -19.82
N GLY A 877 -27.01 6.16 -19.98
CA GLY A 877 -28.45 5.90 -20.09
C GLY A 877 -28.87 5.17 -21.37
N ILE A 878 -28.19 5.43 -22.50
CA ILE A 878 -28.42 4.70 -23.77
C ILE A 878 -27.87 3.28 -23.66
N LEU A 879 -26.68 3.10 -23.07
CA LEU A 879 -26.06 1.80 -22.86
C LEU A 879 -26.86 0.93 -21.90
N SER A 880 -27.30 1.47 -20.76
CA SER A 880 -28.16 0.79 -19.79
C SER A 880 -29.45 0.28 -20.43
N LYS A 881 -30.04 1.06 -21.34
CA LYS A 881 -31.24 0.65 -22.08
C LYS A 881 -30.95 -0.44 -23.12
N VAL A 882 -29.85 -0.33 -23.88
CA VAL A 882 -29.45 -1.36 -24.86
C VAL A 882 -29.13 -2.68 -24.17
N MET A 883 -28.42 -2.64 -23.04
CA MET A 883 -28.11 -3.83 -22.24
C MET A 883 -29.37 -4.45 -21.62
N LYS A 884 -30.28 -3.63 -21.10
CA LYS A 884 -31.58 -4.09 -20.58
C LYS A 884 -32.44 -4.74 -21.67
N ASP A 885 -32.50 -4.15 -22.85
CA ASP A 885 -33.26 -4.71 -23.97
C ASP A 885 -32.59 -6.00 -24.51
N LEU A 886 -31.26 -6.10 -24.49
CA LEU A 886 -30.51 -7.34 -24.78
C LEU A 886 -30.82 -8.44 -23.76
N GLN A 887 -30.90 -8.08 -22.48
CA GLN A 887 -31.26 -8.97 -21.37
C GLN A 887 -32.70 -9.48 -21.51
N GLU A 888 -33.65 -8.62 -21.90
CA GLU A 888 -35.07 -8.94 -22.04
C GLU A 888 -35.40 -9.69 -23.35
N GLU A 889 -34.69 -9.42 -24.45
CA GLU A 889 -35.12 -9.83 -25.80
C GLU A 889 -34.03 -10.55 -26.64
N GLY A 890 -32.84 -10.77 -26.06
CA GLY A 890 -31.69 -11.39 -26.72
C GLY A 890 -31.13 -10.56 -27.89
N PHE A 891 -30.34 -11.20 -28.77
CA PHE A 891 -29.71 -10.54 -29.93
C PHE A 891 -30.70 -9.92 -30.94
N SER A 892 -32.00 -10.20 -30.81
CA SER A 892 -33.06 -9.58 -31.61
C SER A 892 -33.30 -8.10 -31.27
N ALA A 893 -32.98 -7.68 -30.03
CA ALA A 893 -33.08 -6.30 -29.54
C ALA A 893 -32.29 -5.31 -30.41
N LEU A 894 -31.14 -5.73 -30.94
CA LEU A 894 -30.28 -4.91 -31.81
C LEU A 894 -31.03 -4.43 -33.07
N ARG A 895 -32.06 -5.15 -33.55
CA ARG A 895 -32.88 -4.72 -34.71
C ARG A 895 -33.78 -3.52 -34.41
N LYS A 896 -34.18 -3.29 -33.14
CA LYS A 896 -35.04 -2.16 -32.76
C LYS A 896 -34.31 -0.83 -32.94
N TYR A 897 -33.01 -0.82 -32.64
CA TYR A 897 -32.14 0.33 -32.80
C TYR A 897 -31.75 0.60 -34.26
N VAL A 898 -31.80 -0.43 -35.12
CA VAL A 898 -31.64 -0.30 -36.59
C VAL A 898 -32.81 0.45 -37.24
N TYR A 899 -34.04 0.26 -36.74
CA TYR A 899 -35.24 0.89 -37.31
C TYR A 899 -35.36 2.39 -36.95
N LEU A 900 -34.84 2.79 -35.78
CA LEU A 900 -34.95 4.15 -35.27
C LEU A 900 -34.17 5.19 -36.11
N VAL A 901 -33.06 4.76 -36.72
CA VAL A 901 -32.13 5.65 -37.42
C VAL A 901 -32.14 5.44 -38.94
N GLY A 902 -32.39 4.22 -39.42
CA GLY A 902 -32.34 3.89 -40.84
C GLY A 902 -33.44 4.50 -41.73
N LYS A 903 -34.49 5.10 -41.15
CA LYS A 903 -35.61 5.71 -41.91
C LYS A 903 -35.86 7.19 -41.62
N ASN A 904 -35.28 7.76 -40.56
CA ASN A 904 -35.69 9.06 -40.02
C ASN A 904 -34.67 10.17 -40.15
N ILE A 905 -33.41 9.87 -40.49
CA ILE A 905 -32.34 10.85 -40.69
C ILE A 905 -31.88 10.77 -42.13
N SER A 906 -32.06 11.86 -42.87
CA SER A 906 -31.70 11.97 -44.28
C SER A 906 -30.20 12.19 -44.48
N SER A 907 -29.74 11.99 -45.72
CA SER A 907 -28.35 12.32 -46.08
C SER A 907 -28.07 13.81 -45.89
N GLU A 908 -29.08 14.65 -46.12
CA GLU A 908 -29.04 16.09 -46.02
C GLU A 908 -28.91 16.52 -44.56
N GLU A 909 -29.66 15.92 -43.63
CA GLU A 909 -29.55 16.19 -42.18
C GLU A 909 -28.16 15.78 -41.64
N TYR A 910 -27.61 14.68 -42.15
CA TYR A 910 -26.24 14.27 -41.84
C TYR A 910 -25.18 15.29 -42.28
N GLN A 911 -25.35 15.91 -43.45
CA GLN A 911 -24.43 16.96 -43.91
C GLN A 911 -24.46 18.20 -43.02
N VAL A 912 -25.62 18.53 -42.43
CA VAL A 912 -25.71 19.62 -41.45
C VAL A 912 -24.91 19.28 -40.19
N ILE A 913 -25.01 18.05 -39.68
CA ILE A 913 -24.20 17.60 -38.54
C ILE A 913 -22.70 17.66 -38.84
N LEU A 914 -22.26 17.29 -40.04
CA LEU A 914 -20.85 17.42 -40.42
C LEU A 914 -20.34 18.86 -40.41
N ARG A 915 -21.22 19.83 -40.69
CA ARG A 915 -20.90 21.26 -40.60
C ARG A 915 -20.89 21.77 -39.15
N TYR A 916 -21.66 21.15 -38.26
CA TYR A 916 -21.78 21.52 -36.84
C TYR A 916 -21.57 20.29 -35.91
N PRO A 917 -20.36 19.67 -35.91
CA PRO A 917 -20.14 18.37 -35.27
C PRO A 917 -20.31 18.37 -33.75
N GLY A 918 -20.07 19.51 -33.09
CA GLY A 918 -20.29 19.69 -31.64
C GLY A 918 -21.75 19.61 -31.20
N ASN A 919 -22.70 19.70 -32.15
CA ASN A 919 -24.13 19.70 -31.85
C ASN A 919 -24.77 18.29 -31.92
N LEU A 920 -24.02 17.24 -32.31
CA LEU A 920 -24.56 15.89 -32.55
C LEU A 920 -25.33 15.33 -31.35
N PHE A 921 -24.73 15.33 -30.16
CA PHE A 921 -25.35 14.74 -28.97
C PHE A 921 -26.56 15.54 -28.49
N HIS A 922 -26.48 16.87 -28.53
CA HIS A 922 -27.61 17.74 -28.20
C HIS A 922 -28.77 17.58 -29.20
N TRP A 923 -28.49 17.40 -30.49
CA TRP A 923 -29.48 17.13 -31.53
C TRP A 923 -30.16 15.76 -31.39
N LEU A 924 -29.39 14.71 -31.05
CA LEU A 924 -29.93 13.39 -30.70
C LEU A 924 -30.80 13.45 -29.43
N GLY A 925 -30.40 14.25 -28.44
CA GLY A 925 -31.18 14.51 -27.23
C GLY A 925 -32.52 15.20 -27.52
N VAL A 926 -32.56 16.14 -28.49
CA VAL A 926 -33.81 16.75 -28.97
C VAL A 926 -34.70 15.71 -29.66
N HIS A 927 -34.15 14.86 -30.53
CA HIS A 927 -34.89 13.80 -31.21
C HIS A 927 -35.55 12.83 -30.22
N ARG A 928 -34.82 12.40 -29.19
CA ARG A 928 -35.36 11.55 -28.12
C ARG A 928 -36.53 12.23 -27.41
N ARG A 929 -36.39 13.50 -27.03
CA ARG A 929 -37.42 14.24 -26.28
C ARG A 929 -38.68 14.45 -27.11
N VAL A 930 -38.54 14.73 -28.39
CA VAL A 930 -39.67 14.82 -29.33
C VAL A 930 -40.34 13.45 -29.53
N PHE A 931 -39.55 12.38 -29.69
CA PHE A 931 -40.07 11.02 -29.87
C PHE A 931 -40.94 10.55 -28.69
N GLN A 932 -40.45 10.73 -27.46
CA GLN A 932 -41.17 10.37 -26.22
C GLN A 932 -42.55 11.03 -26.10
N VAL A 933 -42.73 12.15 -26.78
CA VAL A 933 -43.97 12.93 -26.75
C VAL A 933 -44.92 12.47 -27.84
N VAL A 934 -44.40 12.21 -29.04
CA VAL A 934 -45.22 11.90 -30.22
C VAL A 934 -45.58 10.41 -30.29
N GLU A 935 -44.83 9.51 -29.65
CA GLU A 935 -45.12 8.06 -29.66
C GLU A 935 -46.45 7.71 -28.95
N HIS A 936 -46.95 8.61 -28.11
CA HIS A 936 -48.21 8.47 -27.38
C HIS A 936 -49.40 9.21 -28.03
N MET A 937 -49.20 9.85 -29.19
CA MET A 937 -50.25 10.53 -29.94
C MET A 937 -50.89 9.57 -30.96
N THR A 938 -52.22 9.53 -31.01
CA THR A 938 -52.97 8.60 -31.88
C THR A 938 -53.56 9.25 -33.13
N ASP A 939 -53.69 10.58 -33.14
CA ASP A 939 -54.12 11.34 -34.33
C ASP A 939 -52.88 11.68 -35.16
N ALA A 940 -52.87 11.24 -36.43
CA ALA A 940 -51.72 11.37 -37.31
C ALA A 940 -51.42 12.83 -37.71
N GLU A 941 -52.45 13.68 -37.85
CA GLU A 941 -52.28 15.09 -38.23
C GLU A 941 -51.83 15.90 -37.00
N GLU A 942 -52.37 15.61 -35.81
CA GLU A 942 -51.87 16.17 -34.54
C GLU A 942 -50.41 15.78 -34.31
N GLN A 943 -50.11 14.50 -34.46
CA GLN A 943 -48.79 13.95 -34.26
C GLN A 943 -47.78 14.62 -35.20
N ASN A 944 -48.14 14.86 -36.46
CA ASN A 944 -47.26 15.50 -37.42
C ASN A 944 -47.07 17.00 -37.11
N ALA A 945 -48.16 17.75 -36.95
CA ALA A 945 -48.10 19.19 -36.74
C ALA A 945 -47.41 19.57 -35.42
N VAL A 946 -47.77 18.91 -34.31
CA VAL A 946 -47.16 19.17 -33.00
C VAL A 946 -45.70 18.74 -32.97
N ARG A 947 -45.33 17.64 -33.66
CA ARG A 947 -43.93 17.20 -33.78
C ARG A 947 -43.04 18.29 -34.37
N HIS A 948 -43.43 18.85 -35.52
CA HIS A 948 -42.61 19.82 -36.25
C HIS A 948 -42.44 21.13 -35.46
N VAL A 949 -43.52 21.66 -34.91
CA VAL A 949 -43.48 22.88 -34.08
C VAL A 949 -42.63 22.67 -32.83
N TYR A 950 -42.82 21.55 -32.12
CA TYR A 950 -42.07 21.26 -30.89
C TYR A 950 -40.59 21.03 -31.15
N TRP A 951 -40.28 20.26 -32.20
CA TRP A 951 -38.92 19.95 -32.62
C TRP A 951 -38.14 21.20 -32.99
N GLN A 952 -38.71 22.08 -33.83
CA GLN A 952 -38.06 23.33 -34.20
C GLN A 952 -37.88 24.31 -33.03
N CYS A 953 -38.87 24.38 -32.13
CA CYS A 953 -38.76 25.20 -30.92
C CYS A 953 -37.57 24.77 -30.04
N LEU A 954 -37.41 23.45 -29.83
CA LEU A 954 -36.30 22.90 -29.06
C LEU A 954 -34.95 23.09 -29.74
N LEU A 955 -34.86 22.87 -31.06
CA LEU A 955 -33.63 23.05 -31.81
C LEU A 955 -33.11 24.48 -31.68
N LYS A 956 -33.98 25.48 -31.88
CA LYS A 956 -33.58 26.89 -31.77
C LYS A 956 -33.18 27.28 -30.35
N LYS A 957 -33.92 26.84 -29.32
CA LYS A 957 -33.57 27.11 -27.91
C LYS A 957 -32.22 26.50 -27.49
N ARG A 958 -31.92 25.27 -27.93
CA ARG A 958 -30.73 24.52 -27.50
C ARG A 958 -29.48 24.77 -28.33
N LEU A 959 -29.66 24.89 -29.65
CA LEU A 959 -28.57 24.80 -30.62
C LEU A 959 -28.43 26.09 -31.44
N GLY A 960 -29.30 27.07 -31.20
CA GLY A 960 -29.29 28.35 -31.88
C GLY A 960 -30.06 28.33 -33.20
N GLU A 961 -30.48 29.51 -33.63
CA GLU A 961 -31.34 29.71 -34.81
C GLU A 961 -30.69 29.23 -36.11
N GLU A 962 -29.38 29.48 -36.29
CA GLU A 962 -28.66 29.09 -37.51
C GLU A 962 -28.66 27.57 -37.72
N PHE A 963 -28.42 26.79 -36.65
CA PHE A 963 -28.45 25.34 -36.72
C PHE A 963 -29.87 24.80 -36.90
N ALA A 964 -30.85 25.39 -36.21
CA ALA A 964 -32.25 24.98 -36.28
C ALA A 964 -32.84 25.18 -37.68
N VAL A 965 -32.54 26.31 -38.33
CA VAL A 965 -32.94 26.59 -39.72
C VAL A 965 -32.26 25.61 -40.67
N ALA A 966 -30.93 25.44 -40.57
CA ALA A 966 -30.20 24.52 -41.45
C ALA A 966 -30.68 23.07 -41.33
N MET A 967 -30.99 22.62 -40.11
CA MET A 967 -31.52 21.28 -39.86
C MET A 967 -32.96 21.12 -40.34
N GLY A 968 -33.79 22.16 -40.21
CA GLY A 968 -35.15 22.20 -40.75
C GLY A 968 -35.16 22.06 -42.27
N ASP A 969 -34.39 22.89 -42.96
CA ASP A 969 -34.29 22.87 -44.43
C ASP A 969 -33.81 21.49 -44.92
N ALA A 970 -32.85 20.88 -44.22
CA ALA A 970 -32.33 19.56 -44.54
C ALA A 970 -33.36 18.43 -44.30
N HIS A 971 -34.22 18.58 -43.29
CA HIS A 971 -35.30 17.63 -42.99
C HIS A 971 -36.35 17.62 -44.10
N GLU A 972 -36.72 18.80 -44.62
CA GLU A 972 -37.69 18.95 -45.72
C GLU A 972 -37.13 18.45 -47.06
N LEU A 973 -35.84 18.65 -47.34
CA LEU A 973 -35.19 18.13 -48.56
C LEU A 973 -35.05 16.61 -48.56
N GLY A 974 -34.88 16.02 -47.37
CA GLY A 974 -34.51 14.62 -47.18
C GLY A 974 -35.66 13.62 -47.16
N ARG A 975 -36.92 14.07 -47.15
CA ARG A 975 -38.11 13.22 -47.04
C ARG A 975 -39.09 13.45 -48.20
N PRO A 976 -39.47 12.41 -48.98
CA PRO A 976 -40.46 12.54 -50.03
C PRO A 976 -41.89 12.45 -49.48
N GLY A 977 -42.54 13.59 -49.20
CA GLY A 977 -43.97 13.72 -48.91
C GLY A 977 -44.79 14.25 -50.10
N SER A 978 -46.12 14.33 -49.95
CA SER A 978 -46.97 15.03 -50.93
C SER A 978 -46.72 16.55 -50.91
N GLU A 979 -47.09 17.28 -51.97
CA GLU A 979 -46.91 18.75 -51.99
C GLU A 979 -47.68 19.44 -50.85
N ALA A 980 -48.82 18.86 -50.43
CA ALA A 980 -49.58 19.33 -49.28
C ALA A 980 -48.92 18.99 -47.93
N ASP A 981 -48.28 17.80 -47.80
CA ASP A 981 -47.52 17.43 -46.59
C ASP A 981 -46.34 18.36 -46.37
N ASN A 982 -45.50 18.51 -47.39
CA ASN A 982 -44.27 19.30 -47.28
C ASN A 982 -44.60 20.77 -46.99
N ARG A 983 -45.70 21.29 -47.54
CA ARG A 983 -46.16 22.65 -47.27
C ARG A 983 -46.71 22.80 -45.84
N ALA A 984 -47.37 21.79 -45.28
CA ALA A 984 -47.79 21.81 -43.88
C ALA A 984 -46.57 21.77 -42.93
N ASP A 985 -45.58 20.93 -43.22
CA ASP A 985 -44.36 20.79 -42.43
C ASP A 985 -43.50 22.07 -42.45
N GLU A 986 -43.35 22.72 -43.61
CA GLU A 986 -42.67 24.01 -43.75
C GLU A 986 -43.35 25.11 -42.90
N ILE A 987 -44.68 25.21 -42.97
CA ILE A 987 -45.45 26.18 -42.17
C ILE A 987 -45.25 25.91 -40.67
N ASN A 988 -45.34 24.65 -40.25
CA ASN A 988 -45.20 24.25 -38.86
C ASN A 988 -43.77 24.43 -38.33
N ASN A 989 -42.75 24.23 -39.16
CA ASN A 989 -41.35 24.53 -38.80
C ASN A 989 -41.15 26.04 -38.55
N ILE A 990 -41.71 26.90 -39.40
CA ILE A 990 -41.68 28.37 -39.23
C ILE A 990 -42.40 28.79 -37.95
N ILE A 991 -43.55 28.16 -37.65
CA ILE A 991 -44.28 28.38 -36.39
C ILE A 991 -43.40 27.97 -35.20
N GLY A 992 -42.73 26.82 -35.25
CA GLY A 992 -41.83 26.36 -34.19
C GLY A 992 -40.64 27.30 -33.94
N LEU A 993 -40.03 27.84 -35.00
CA LEU A 993 -38.95 28.82 -34.90
C LEU A 993 -39.40 30.14 -34.27
N ARG A 994 -40.62 30.60 -34.58
CA ARG A 994 -41.21 31.80 -33.96
C ARG A 994 -41.61 31.53 -32.51
N LEU A 995 -42.20 30.38 -32.25
CA LEU A 995 -42.59 29.95 -30.92
C LEU A 995 -41.40 29.95 -29.95
N ALA A 996 -40.21 29.55 -30.43
CA ALA A 996 -38.98 29.61 -29.66
C ALA A 996 -38.63 31.02 -29.15
N ASP A 997 -39.05 32.08 -29.84
CA ASP A 997 -38.81 33.46 -29.40
C ASP A 997 -39.89 33.94 -28.41
N GLU A 998 -41.09 33.37 -28.48
CA GLU A 998 -42.25 33.74 -27.66
C GLU A 998 -42.27 33.05 -26.30
N VAL A 999 -41.68 31.86 -26.17
CA VAL A 999 -41.66 31.10 -24.92
C VAL A 999 -40.41 31.39 -24.08
N GLU A 1000 -40.54 31.44 -22.76
CA GLU A 1000 -39.42 31.73 -21.86
C GLU A 1000 -38.43 30.54 -21.75
N SER A 1001 -38.93 29.29 -21.79
CA SER A 1001 -38.12 28.08 -21.59
C SER A 1001 -38.42 26.97 -22.61
N GLU A 1002 -37.55 25.96 -22.68
CA GLU A 1002 -37.75 24.76 -23.51
C GLU A 1002 -38.95 23.90 -23.08
N GLU A 1003 -39.30 23.94 -21.78
CA GLU A 1003 -40.41 23.15 -21.23
C GLU A 1003 -41.76 23.68 -21.70
N ASP A 1004 -41.83 24.97 -22.01
CA ASP A 1004 -43.02 25.65 -22.52
C ASP A 1004 -43.29 25.35 -24.01
N CYS A 1005 -42.26 24.96 -24.77
CA CYS A 1005 -42.38 24.67 -26.21
C CYS A 1005 -43.46 23.62 -26.51
N LEU A 1006 -43.50 22.50 -25.77
CA LEU A 1006 -44.48 21.44 -26.01
C LEU A 1006 -45.89 21.86 -25.61
N LYS A 1007 -46.00 22.47 -24.42
CA LYS A 1007 -47.28 22.92 -23.89
C LYS A 1007 -47.93 23.89 -24.87
N ARG A 1008 -47.17 24.86 -25.37
CA ARG A 1008 -47.70 25.85 -26.29
C ARG A 1008 -47.99 25.28 -27.68
N ALA A 1009 -47.17 24.36 -28.19
CA ALA A 1009 -47.48 23.65 -29.44
C ALA A 1009 -48.83 22.89 -29.37
N ARG A 1010 -49.15 22.25 -28.23
CA ARG A 1010 -50.44 21.59 -28.03
C ARG A 1010 -51.61 22.58 -27.90
N GLU A 1011 -51.41 23.72 -27.27
CA GLU A 1011 -52.43 24.78 -27.20
C GLU A 1011 -52.74 25.35 -28.60
N MET A 1012 -51.71 25.53 -29.44
CA MET A 1012 -51.86 25.97 -30.83
C MET A 1012 -52.59 24.93 -31.68
N TRP A 1013 -52.31 23.64 -31.48
CA TRP A 1013 -53.08 22.55 -32.09
C TRP A 1013 -54.56 22.62 -31.71
N ALA A 1014 -54.86 22.70 -30.40
CA ALA A 1014 -56.24 22.78 -29.91
C ALA A 1014 -57.00 24.03 -30.39
N ALA A 1015 -56.28 25.10 -30.72
CA ALA A 1015 -56.82 26.34 -31.28
C ALA A 1015 -57.00 26.31 -32.81
N GLY A 1016 -56.54 25.25 -33.50
CA GLY A 1016 -56.56 25.15 -34.96
C GLY A 1016 -55.56 26.09 -35.65
N GLU A 1017 -54.46 26.44 -34.98
CA GLU A 1017 -53.44 27.38 -35.47
C GLU A 1017 -52.30 26.68 -36.24
N LEU A 1018 -52.26 25.34 -36.24
CA LEU A 1018 -51.24 24.54 -36.94
C LEU A 1018 -51.77 24.03 -38.27
N ALA A 1019 -50.89 23.95 -39.27
CA ALA A 1019 -51.25 23.44 -40.59
C ALA A 1019 -51.34 21.91 -40.58
N THR A 1020 -52.39 21.36 -41.18
CA THR A 1020 -52.50 19.91 -41.45
C THR A 1020 -52.39 19.64 -42.95
N ARG A 1021 -52.05 18.41 -43.34
CA ARG A 1021 -52.05 18.03 -44.76
C ARG A 1021 -53.46 18.16 -45.34
N VAL A 1022 -54.47 17.74 -44.58
CA VAL A 1022 -55.88 17.71 -45.01
C VAL A 1022 -56.42 19.10 -45.35
N ASP A 1023 -56.01 20.14 -44.62
CA ASP A 1023 -56.39 21.53 -44.91
C ASP A 1023 -55.85 22.05 -46.24
N LEU A 1024 -54.71 21.50 -46.69
CA LEU A 1024 -53.99 21.92 -47.90
C LEU A 1024 -54.28 21.03 -49.12
N GLU A 1025 -54.83 19.83 -48.93
CA GLU A 1025 -55.30 18.96 -50.03
C GLU A 1025 -56.61 19.43 -50.68
N GLY A 1026 -57.35 20.34 -50.02
CA GLY A 1026 -58.70 20.77 -50.41
C GLY A 1026 -58.87 22.21 -50.90
N ASP A 1027 -57.83 23.04 -50.94
CA ASP A 1027 -57.92 24.45 -51.39
C ASP A 1027 -57.61 24.56 -52.90
N PRO A 1028 -58.59 24.85 -53.78
CA PRO A 1028 -58.38 25.01 -55.21
C PRO A 1028 -58.10 26.48 -55.60
N THR A 1029 -57.60 27.32 -54.70
CA THR A 1029 -57.27 28.74 -55.00
C THR A 1029 -55.81 29.01 -55.34
#